data_AF-A0A5N7DFK5-F1
#
_entry.id   AF-A0A5N7DFK5-F1
#
_cell.length_a   1.000
_cell.length_b   1.000
_cell.length_c   1.000
_cell.angle_alpha   90.00
_cell.angle_beta   90.00
_cell.angle_gamma   90.00
#
_symmetry.space_group_name_H-M   'P 1'
#
loop_
_entity.id
_entity.type
_entity.pdbx_description
1 polymer ?
#
loop_
_entity_poly.entity_id
_entity_poly.type
_entity_poly.pdbx_seq_one_letter_code
_entity_poly.pdbx_strand_id
1 'polypeptide(L)'
;MIRKVACIGAGFVGGPLATVIAYQCPDIQVTVVDKNKARIDAWNTTTPPLYEPGLEDVLSSVRQRETQCNLIFSTDIDHAIREAELIMLCIDTPTKENGIGKGLALDLANTQAAVRTIAQAAESDKIVVEKSTVPCGTADKIRDLLESNSKTGCQFEVLSNPEFLSEGTSITDLLYPTKVLIGHQQRPSSRRAAEELAAIYARWVSPELIITMDRWSSELAKLAANAMLAQRISSVNSLSAICEAVGADIESVSASCGMDPRIGKGMLKSTLGWGGGCFEKDILCLVYLARSLGLTPVANYWASVVEMNEYQKSRFFMRIVSSMHGSVGAKSIAILGFAFKKNTSDTKNSAAIPLVQSLLQEGALVSIYDPMVPPDRILTDVNAAGSHSASVQVSTSAYEACNGADAVVIATEWDEFQTPMPTGDVRMTTAKDTSIEEPRSPPSTPSDKEGRLDWNRITDHMRPPKFIFDGRNMLDRQYVEQLGARYAEKQGLSSDDIVATITRITAQAIFDNYKRYAPKHLEITEIFMCGGGAYNPNITSYIQQHDPNVQIVLLDEAGIPAAAKEGITFGMEAIVGRSIPVLTRVETRQGYILGKVSPGKNYRKVLQKGILFGAGRDYLPPVELFHYVDGKVFDNKWRSTLAIMTSAKSTCFTRNARHSIQE
;
A
#
# COMPACT_ATOMS: atom_id res chain seq x y z
N MET A 1 8.16 -7.17 43.36
CA MET A 1 6.74 -6.90 43.07
C MET A 1 6.51 -5.42 42.97
N ILE A 2 6.27 -4.97 41.74
CA ILE A 2 5.91 -3.60 41.38
C ILE A 2 4.59 -3.18 42.05
N ARG A 3 4.58 -1.99 42.63
CA ARG A 3 3.46 -1.31 43.30
C ARG A 3 3.12 0.03 42.65
N LYS A 4 4.08 0.68 41.99
CA LYS A 4 3.86 1.98 41.32
C LYS A 4 4.26 1.92 39.86
N VAL A 5 3.29 2.17 38.99
CA VAL A 5 3.45 2.23 37.52
C VAL A 5 3.18 3.65 37.05
N ALA A 6 4.06 4.19 36.21
CA ALA A 6 3.79 5.41 35.45
C ALA A 6 3.64 5.11 33.96
N CYS A 7 2.66 5.72 33.30
CA CYS A 7 2.49 5.68 31.86
C CYS A 7 2.74 7.08 31.29
N ILE A 8 3.82 7.24 30.53
CA ILE A 8 4.13 8.50 29.85
C ILE A 8 3.47 8.50 28.46
N GLY A 9 2.50 9.38 28.29
CA GLY A 9 1.62 9.48 27.12
C GLY A 9 0.19 9.08 27.48
N ALA A 10 -0.73 10.03 27.48
CA ALA A 10 -2.15 9.82 27.79
C ALA A 10 -3.00 9.67 26.51
N GLY A 11 -2.37 9.21 25.42
CA GLY A 11 -3.03 9.01 24.14
C GLY A 11 -3.81 7.69 24.07
N PHE A 12 -4.00 7.23 22.84
CA PHE A 12 -4.81 6.06 22.50
C PHE A 12 -4.32 4.74 23.14
N VAL A 13 -3.01 4.60 23.35
CA VAL A 13 -2.46 3.41 24.02
C VAL A 13 -2.41 3.59 25.53
N GLY A 14 -1.78 4.67 26.00
CA GLY A 14 -1.45 4.80 27.43
C GLY A 14 -2.65 4.98 28.35
N GLY A 15 -3.68 5.71 27.93
CA GLY A 15 -4.89 5.90 28.74
C GLY A 15 -5.68 4.60 28.96
N PRO A 16 -6.13 3.91 27.90
CA PRO A 16 -6.82 2.63 28.01
C PRO A 16 -5.99 1.56 28.73
N LEU A 17 -4.69 1.42 28.40
CA LEU A 17 -3.80 0.46 29.06
C LEU A 17 -3.72 0.70 30.58
N ALA A 18 -3.48 1.95 30.99
CA ALA A 18 -3.40 2.30 32.41
C ALA A 18 -4.73 2.05 33.14
N THR A 19 -5.85 2.34 32.47
CA THR A 19 -7.19 2.09 33.01
C THR A 19 -7.41 0.59 33.24
N VAL A 20 -7.03 -0.26 32.30
CA VAL A 20 -7.13 -1.72 32.44
C VAL A 20 -6.17 -2.26 33.49
N ILE A 21 -4.93 -1.77 33.57
CA ILE A 21 -3.99 -2.17 34.64
C ILE A 21 -4.55 -1.79 36.01
N ALA A 22 -5.04 -0.55 36.19
CA ALA A 22 -5.64 -0.13 37.45
C ALA A 22 -6.88 -0.96 37.80
N TYR A 23 -7.67 -1.32 36.79
CA TYR A 23 -8.84 -2.18 36.94
C TYR A 23 -8.45 -3.60 37.39
N GLN A 24 -7.46 -4.22 36.77
CA GLN A 24 -7.09 -5.62 37.07
C GLN A 24 -6.16 -5.75 38.27
N CYS A 25 -5.46 -4.68 38.66
CA CYS A 25 -4.48 -4.66 39.75
C CYS A 25 -4.83 -3.56 40.78
N PRO A 26 -5.83 -3.77 41.66
CA PRO A 26 -6.24 -2.77 42.65
C PRO A 26 -5.13 -2.33 43.62
N ASP A 27 -4.12 -3.16 43.80
CA ASP A 27 -2.98 -2.94 44.70
C ASP A 27 -1.76 -2.27 44.03
N ILE A 28 -1.89 -1.88 42.76
CA ILE A 28 -0.91 -1.11 42.00
C ILE A 28 -1.45 0.30 41.76
N GLN A 29 -0.69 1.32 42.15
CA GLN A 29 -0.98 2.71 41.80
C GLN A 29 -0.48 2.98 40.38
N VAL A 30 -1.38 3.42 39.50
CA VAL A 30 -1.09 3.74 38.09
C VAL A 30 -1.24 5.24 37.87
N THR A 31 -0.17 5.89 37.42
CA THR A 31 -0.16 7.33 37.13
C THR A 31 0.10 7.57 35.66
N VAL A 32 -0.88 8.11 34.94
CA VAL A 32 -0.76 8.52 33.53
C VAL A 32 -0.35 9.97 33.46
N VAL A 33 0.69 10.28 32.70
CA VAL A 33 1.19 11.64 32.52
C VAL A 33 1.33 12.04 31.06
N ASP A 34 1.01 13.29 30.75
CA ASP A 34 1.15 13.87 29.41
C ASP A 34 1.45 15.36 29.53
N LYS A 35 2.19 15.91 28.56
CA LYS A 35 2.47 17.35 28.48
C LYS A 35 1.23 18.13 28.04
N ASN A 36 0.31 17.48 27.34
CA ASN A 36 -0.93 18.08 26.90
C ASN A 36 -1.91 18.20 28.07
N LYS A 37 -1.95 19.39 28.68
CA LYS A 37 -2.86 19.70 29.79
C LYS A 37 -4.32 19.50 29.43
N ALA A 38 -4.78 19.94 28.25
CA ALA A 38 -6.17 19.77 27.84
C ALA A 38 -6.58 18.30 27.77
N ARG A 39 -5.68 17.43 27.30
CA ARG A 39 -5.89 15.97 27.28
C ARG A 39 -6.00 15.37 28.68
N ILE A 40 -5.11 15.76 29.60
CA ILE A 40 -5.15 15.32 31.01
C ILE A 40 -6.41 15.82 31.71
N ASP A 41 -6.79 17.08 31.50
CA ASP A 41 -8.00 17.66 32.05
C ASP A 41 -9.23 16.89 31.55
N ALA A 42 -9.31 16.57 30.26
CA ALA A 42 -10.38 15.75 29.69
C ALA A 42 -10.42 14.34 30.32
N TRP A 43 -9.28 13.68 30.48
CA TRP A 43 -9.22 12.39 31.19
C TRP A 43 -9.78 12.50 32.60
N ASN A 44 -9.57 13.61 33.31
CA ASN A 44 -10.08 13.84 34.66
C ASN A 44 -11.58 14.21 34.74
N THR A 45 -12.26 14.36 33.60
CA THR A 45 -13.72 14.53 33.54
C THR A 45 -14.44 13.18 33.43
N THR A 46 -15.77 13.21 33.38
CA THR A 46 -16.60 12.02 33.10
C THR A 46 -16.50 11.55 31.65
N THR A 47 -16.01 12.39 30.73
CA THR A 47 -15.94 12.10 29.30
C THR A 47 -14.46 12.04 28.87
N PRO A 48 -13.90 10.85 28.65
CA PRO A 48 -12.50 10.71 28.25
C PRO A 48 -12.24 11.37 26.88
N PRO A 49 -10.99 11.75 26.55
CA PRO A 49 -10.65 12.46 25.31
C PRO A 49 -10.72 11.59 24.04
N LEU A 50 -11.11 10.32 24.17
CA LEU A 50 -11.27 9.37 23.07
C LEU A 50 -12.45 8.45 23.35
N TYR A 51 -13.11 8.01 22.28
CA TYR A 51 -14.18 7.03 22.34
C TYR A 51 -13.64 5.63 22.09
N GLU A 52 -13.88 4.71 23.02
CA GLU A 52 -13.64 3.28 22.87
C GLU A 52 -14.79 2.53 23.56
N PRO A 53 -15.41 1.53 22.90
CA PRO A 53 -16.45 0.72 23.53
C PRO A 53 -15.98 0.11 24.86
N GLY A 54 -16.73 0.37 25.94
CA GLY A 54 -16.45 -0.13 27.29
C GLY A 54 -15.42 0.68 28.10
N LEU A 55 -14.77 1.71 27.54
CA LEU A 55 -13.76 2.49 28.28
C LEU A 55 -14.38 3.24 29.46
N GLU A 56 -15.52 3.91 29.25
CA GLU A 56 -16.18 4.69 30.30
C GLU A 56 -16.63 3.80 31.46
N ASP A 57 -17.10 2.58 31.18
CA ASP A 57 -17.53 1.61 32.19
C ASP A 57 -16.36 1.13 33.05
N VAL A 58 -15.24 0.78 32.43
CA VAL A 58 -14.03 0.35 33.16
C VAL A 58 -13.45 1.52 33.96
N LEU A 59 -13.38 2.71 33.36
CA LEU A 59 -12.86 3.91 34.02
C LEU A 59 -13.72 4.32 35.22
N SER A 60 -15.04 4.30 35.07
CA SER A 60 -15.98 4.61 36.15
C SER A 60 -15.87 3.58 37.29
N SER A 61 -15.74 2.30 36.96
CA SER A 61 -15.54 1.22 37.92
C SER A 61 -14.25 1.37 38.72
N VAL A 62 -13.17 1.87 38.13
CA VAL A 62 -11.92 2.17 38.85
C VAL A 62 -12.08 3.36 39.79
N ARG A 63 -12.79 4.41 39.35
CA ARG A 63 -12.99 5.64 40.12
C ARG A 63 -13.94 5.50 41.30
N GLN A 64 -14.95 4.63 41.17
CA GLN A 64 -16.00 4.43 42.16
C GLN A 64 -15.69 3.31 43.15
N ARG A 65 -14.46 2.78 43.16
CA ARG A 65 -14.06 1.74 44.12
C ARG A 65 -14.28 2.20 45.55
N GLU A 66 -14.74 1.27 46.39
CA GLU A 66 -14.86 1.50 47.84
C GLU A 66 -13.49 1.71 48.47
N THR A 67 -12.48 0.99 47.97
CA THR A 67 -11.07 1.29 48.25
C THR A 67 -10.63 2.56 47.52
N GLN A 68 -9.55 3.20 47.96
CA GLN A 68 -9.01 4.37 47.28
C GLN A 68 -8.76 4.12 45.77
N CYS A 69 -9.17 5.08 44.94
CA CYS A 69 -8.88 5.07 43.50
C CYS A 69 -7.37 4.96 43.26
N ASN A 70 -6.96 3.96 42.48
CA ASN A 70 -5.57 3.66 42.18
C ASN A 70 -5.11 4.16 40.80
N LEU A 71 -5.90 5.02 40.13
CA LEU A 71 -5.60 5.61 38.82
C LEU A 71 -5.55 7.14 38.91
N ILE A 72 -4.45 7.73 38.44
CA ILE A 72 -4.20 9.18 38.48
C ILE A 72 -3.84 9.67 37.08
N PHE A 73 -4.43 10.79 36.64
CA PHE A 73 -4.00 11.52 35.44
C PHE A 73 -3.40 12.87 35.85
N SER A 74 -2.16 13.14 35.46
CA SER A 74 -1.40 14.32 35.90
C SER A 74 -0.54 14.92 34.78
N THR A 75 -0.20 16.20 34.90
CA THR A 75 0.83 16.84 34.08
C THR A 75 2.21 16.84 34.74
N ASP A 76 2.32 16.42 36.01
CA ASP A 76 3.58 16.34 36.75
C ASP A 76 4.36 15.06 36.42
N ILE A 77 5.05 15.11 35.27
CA ILE A 77 5.83 13.99 34.74
C ILE A 77 6.99 13.62 35.67
N ASP A 78 7.70 14.61 36.22
CA ASP A 78 8.87 14.39 37.05
C ASP A 78 8.51 13.69 38.36
N HIS A 79 7.40 14.07 38.99
CA HIS A 79 6.92 13.39 40.20
C HIS A 79 6.53 11.94 39.91
N ALA A 80 5.79 11.68 38.82
CA ALA A 80 5.42 10.33 38.43
C ALA A 80 6.65 9.44 38.17
N ILE A 81 7.70 9.98 37.53
CA ILE A 81 8.97 9.26 37.30
C ILE A 81 9.68 8.94 38.61
N ARG A 82 9.77 9.89 39.54
CA ARG A 82 10.42 9.68 40.85
C ARG A 82 9.77 8.52 41.60
N GLU A 83 8.44 8.52 41.66
CA GLU A 83 7.68 7.54 42.44
C GLU A 83 7.58 6.15 41.79
N ALA A 84 7.56 6.07 40.46
CA ALA A 84 7.33 4.81 39.76
C ALA A 84 8.50 3.83 39.91
N GLU A 85 8.19 2.54 39.95
CA GLU A 85 9.17 1.46 39.84
C GLU A 85 9.24 0.94 38.39
N LEU A 86 8.10 1.00 37.69
CA LEU A 86 7.96 0.65 36.28
C LEU A 86 7.36 1.83 35.50
N ILE A 87 7.98 2.20 34.39
CA ILE A 87 7.59 3.32 33.55
C ILE A 87 7.29 2.80 32.13
N MET A 88 6.05 2.92 31.69
CA MET A 88 5.62 2.60 30.33
C MET A 88 5.73 3.84 29.42
N LEU A 89 6.40 3.69 28.29
CA LEU A 89 6.53 4.70 27.24
C LEU A 89 5.47 4.47 26.16
N CYS A 90 4.37 5.21 26.26
CA CYS A 90 3.20 5.14 25.39
C CYS A 90 3.12 6.38 24.49
N ILE A 91 4.18 6.62 23.73
CA ILE A 91 4.40 7.86 22.98
C ILE A 91 4.32 7.59 21.49
N ASP A 92 3.59 8.44 20.77
CA ASP A 92 3.48 8.32 19.32
C ASP A 92 4.84 8.45 18.63
N THR A 93 5.06 7.54 17.70
CA THR A 93 6.25 7.46 16.82
C THR A 93 5.81 7.71 15.38
N PRO A 94 5.48 8.97 15.02
CA PRO A 94 4.98 9.28 13.68
C PRO A 94 6.03 9.01 12.61
N THR A 95 5.62 8.92 11.34
CA THR A 95 6.57 8.83 10.23
C THR A 95 7.38 10.13 10.12
N LYS A 96 8.68 10.03 9.84
CA LYS A 96 9.55 11.20 9.65
C LYS A 96 9.12 12.03 8.44
N GLU A 97 8.99 13.34 8.64
CA GLU A 97 8.66 14.30 7.58
C GLU A 97 9.89 14.89 6.87
N ASN A 98 11.09 14.70 7.43
CA ASN A 98 12.33 15.29 6.94
C ASN A 98 13.56 14.37 7.08
N GLY A 99 14.63 14.72 6.35
CA GLY A 99 15.94 14.06 6.42
C GLY A 99 15.96 12.62 5.92
N ILE A 100 16.98 11.86 6.35
CA ILE A 100 17.16 10.45 5.99
C ILE A 100 15.96 9.64 6.52
N GLY A 101 15.38 8.83 5.63
CA GLY A 101 14.19 8.02 5.94
C GLY A 101 12.88 8.81 5.91
N LYS A 102 12.84 10.01 5.33
CA LYS A 102 11.58 10.76 5.13
C LYS A 102 10.51 9.87 4.48
N GLY A 103 9.31 9.87 5.05
CA GLY A 103 8.16 9.10 4.58
C GLY A 103 8.25 7.60 4.84
N LEU A 104 9.33 7.10 5.46
CA LEU A 104 9.53 5.65 5.65
C LEU A 104 9.93 5.27 7.09
N ALA A 105 10.85 6.02 7.69
CA ALA A 105 11.34 5.77 9.03
C ALA A 105 10.43 6.43 10.08
N LEU A 106 10.42 5.87 11.29
CA LEU A 106 9.73 6.47 12.43
C LEU A 106 10.56 7.57 13.07
N ASP A 107 9.88 8.64 13.47
CA ASP A 107 10.45 9.72 14.27
C ASP A 107 10.43 9.33 15.75
N LEU A 108 11.61 9.32 16.36
CA LEU A 108 11.82 8.95 17.75
C LEU A 108 12.10 10.17 18.63
N ALA A 109 12.00 11.41 18.12
CA ALA A 109 12.35 12.61 18.86
C ALA A 109 11.59 12.73 20.19
N ASN A 110 10.28 12.47 20.18
CA ASN A 110 9.46 12.50 21.40
C ASN A 110 9.84 11.40 22.40
N THR A 111 10.09 10.19 21.90
CA THR A 111 10.58 9.07 22.72
C THR A 111 11.93 9.41 23.36
N GLN A 112 12.88 9.95 22.59
CA GLN A 112 14.19 10.36 23.10
C GLN A 112 14.08 11.48 24.14
N ALA A 113 13.20 12.45 23.93
CA ALA A 113 12.95 13.53 24.89
C ALA A 113 12.37 12.99 26.21
N ALA A 114 11.41 12.06 26.14
CA ALA A 114 10.86 11.41 27.33
C ALA A 114 11.92 10.58 28.07
N VAL A 115 12.74 9.83 27.35
CA VAL A 115 13.84 9.05 27.94
C VAL A 115 14.86 9.93 28.65
N ARG A 116 15.22 11.10 28.07
CA ARG A 116 16.07 12.09 28.74
C ARG A 116 15.42 12.64 30.00
N THR A 117 14.10 12.86 29.98
CA THR A 117 13.34 13.31 31.15
C THR A 117 13.39 12.26 32.25
N ILE A 118 13.19 10.97 31.92
CA ILE A 118 13.34 9.84 32.84
C ILE A 118 14.74 9.84 33.47
N ALA A 119 15.80 9.90 32.65
CA ALA A 119 17.18 9.89 33.13
C ALA A 119 17.49 11.06 34.10
N GLN A 120 16.87 12.23 33.88
CA GLN A 120 17.11 13.42 34.68
C GLN A 120 16.30 13.51 35.97
N ALA A 121 15.13 12.85 36.01
CA ALA A 121 14.20 12.88 37.13
C ALA A 121 14.25 11.63 38.01
N ALA A 122 14.80 10.51 37.52
CA ALA A 122 14.90 9.28 38.30
C ALA A 122 15.90 9.41 39.47
N GLU A 123 15.45 9.00 40.66
CA GLU A 123 16.24 9.00 41.91
C GLU A 123 16.49 7.57 42.45
N SER A 124 15.90 6.55 41.81
CA SER A 124 16.08 5.13 42.11
C SER A 124 16.02 4.29 40.84
N ASP A 125 16.43 3.02 40.93
CA ASP A 125 16.40 2.07 39.81
C ASP A 125 15.00 1.93 39.22
N LYS A 126 14.90 1.86 37.89
CA LYS A 126 13.62 1.80 37.16
C LYS A 126 13.60 0.67 36.14
N ILE A 127 12.42 0.08 35.92
CA ILE A 127 12.11 -0.69 34.72
C ILE A 127 11.43 0.24 33.72
N VAL A 128 12.03 0.44 32.54
CA VAL A 128 11.47 1.25 31.46
C VAL A 128 10.94 0.32 30.37
N VAL A 129 9.66 0.43 30.07
CA VAL A 129 8.96 -0.44 29.12
C VAL A 129 8.57 0.37 27.90
N GLU A 130 9.18 0.05 26.77
CA GLU A 130 8.81 0.57 25.45
C GLU A 130 7.50 -0.12 25.02
N LYS A 131 6.41 0.63 24.87
CA LYS A 131 5.05 0.11 24.60
C LYS A 131 4.50 0.52 23.22
N SER A 132 5.27 1.28 22.47
CA SER A 132 4.88 1.87 21.19
C SER A 132 5.27 0.93 20.03
N THR A 133 4.91 1.27 18.80
CA THR A 133 5.58 0.63 17.66
C THR A 133 6.88 1.37 17.40
N VAL A 134 8.01 0.68 17.47
CA VAL A 134 9.35 1.25 17.23
C VAL A 134 10.16 0.41 16.25
N PRO A 135 11.16 1.00 15.56
CA PRO A 135 12.10 0.23 14.76
C PRO A 135 12.95 -0.69 15.64
N CYS A 136 13.40 -1.83 15.10
CA CYS A 136 14.31 -2.74 15.80
C CYS A 136 15.60 -2.01 16.26
N GLY A 137 16.04 -2.34 17.47
CA GLY A 137 17.18 -1.71 18.14
C GLY A 137 16.84 -0.39 18.87
N THR A 138 15.57 -0.04 19.01
CA THR A 138 15.18 1.19 19.73
C THR A 138 15.39 1.04 21.23
N ALA A 139 15.08 -0.13 21.80
CA ALA A 139 15.36 -0.40 23.21
C ALA A 139 16.85 -0.28 23.58
N ASP A 140 17.78 -0.53 22.63
CA ASP A 140 19.21 -0.27 22.84
C ASP A 140 19.50 1.23 22.92
N LYS A 141 18.95 2.01 22.00
CA LYS A 141 19.09 3.49 22.02
C LYS A 141 18.48 4.09 23.28
N ILE A 142 17.36 3.56 23.76
CA ILE A 142 16.73 3.99 25.02
C ILE A 142 17.70 3.74 26.18
N ARG A 143 18.28 2.54 26.29
CA ARG A 143 19.25 2.22 27.32
C ARG A 143 20.47 3.16 27.27
N ASP A 144 21.09 3.32 26.11
CA ASP A 144 22.27 4.16 25.95
C ASP A 144 21.98 5.62 26.34
N LEU A 145 20.77 6.12 26.03
CA LEU A 145 20.31 7.44 26.45
C LEU A 145 20.09 7.55 27.96
N LEU A 146 19.51 6.53 28.60
CA LEU A 146 19.34 6.49 30.06
C LEU A 146 20.71 6.53 30.74
N GLU A 147 21.62 5.64 30.35
CA GLU A 147 22.97 5.52 30.93
C GLU A 147 23.78 6.81 30.75
N SER A 148 23.69 7.46 29.58
CA SER A 148 24.46 8.66 29.28
C SER A 148 23.92 9.95 29.91
N ASN A 149 22.65 9.96 30.35
CA ASN A 149 21.99 11.18 30.87
C ASN A 149 21.57 11.05 32.34
N SER A 150 21.77 9.88 32.97
CA SER A 150 21.42 9.67 34.37
C SER A 150 22.29 10.57 35.26
N LYS A 151 21.64 11.38 36.11
CA LYS A 151 22.35 12.22 37.10
C LYS A 151 22.83 11.42 38.31
N THR A 152 22.20 10.29 38.54
CA THR A 152 22.25 9.46 39.74
C THR A 152 22.75 8.06 39.37
N GLY A 153 23.37 7.33 40.30
CA GLY A 153 23.88 5.96 40.08
C GLY A 153 22.79 4.88 39.84
N CYS A 154 21.59 5.31 39.45
CA CYS A 154 20.43 4.47 39.17
C CYS A 154 20.72 3.50 38.02
N GLN A 155 20.23 2.29 38.18
CA GLN A 155 20.24 1.26 37.15
C GLN A 155 18.89 1.23 36.43
N PHE A 156 18.95 1.01 35.13
CA PHE A 156 17.75 0.93 34.29
C PHE A 156 17.71 -0.42 33.58
N GLU A 157 16.56 -1.08 33.65
CA GLU A 157 16.25 -2.20 32.77
C GLU A 157 15.26 -1.75 31.71
N VAL A 158 15.57 -2.01 30.44
CA VAL A 158 14.72 -1.62 29.31
C VAL A 158 14.08 -2.85 28.70
N LEU A 159 12.75 -2.87 28.66
CA LEU A 159 11.94 -3.92 28.05
C LEU A 159 11.24 -3.38 26.81
N SER A 160 10.98 -4.25 25.83
CA SER A 160 10.01 -4.00 24.78
C SER A 160 8.73 -4.76 25.13
N ASN A 161 7.58 -4.11 25.06
CA ASN A 161 6.28 -4.73 25.28
C ASN A 161 5.30 -4.16 24.25
N PRO A 162 5.37 -4.58 22.98
CA PRO A 162 4.55 -3.98 21.94
C PRO A 162 3.06 -4.12 22.24
N GLU A 163 2.27 -3.20 21.70
CA GLU A 163 0.82 -3.20 21.79
C GLU A 163 0.18 -3.88 20.56
N PHE A 164 -0.90 -4.65 20.77
CA PHE A 164 -1.67 -5.35 19.74
C PHE A 164 -3.16 -4.95 19.68
N LEU A 165 -3.61 -4.00 20.51
CA LEU A 165 -4.97 -3.46 20.45
C LEU A 165 -5.29 -2.86 19.08
N SER A 166 -6.58 -2.87 18.76
CA SER A 166 -7.17 -2.24 17.60
C SER A 166 -8.18 -1.18 18.02
N GLU A 167 -8.21 -0.05 17.31
CA GLU A 167 -9.24 0.98 17.47
C GLU A 167 -10.64 0.40 17.31
N GLY A 168 -11.56 0.81 18.18
CA GLY A 168 -12.93 0.32 18.28
C GLY A 168 -13.09 -1.01 19.05
N THR A 169 -12.01 -1.65 19.49
CA THR A 169 -12.01 -2.88 20.32
C THR A 169 -10.97 -2.85 21.44
N SER A 170 -10.38 -1.69 21.75
CA SER A 170 -9.14 -1.64 22.53
C SER A 170 -9.29 -2.15 23.96
N ILE A 171 -10.42 -1.86 24.61
CA ILE A 171 -10.70 -2.35 25.96
C ILE A 171 -10.84 -3.87 25.97
N THR A 172 -11.55 -4.43 25.00
CA THR A 172 -11.68 -5.89 24.85
C THR A 172 -10.32 -6.52 24.57
N ASP A 173 -9.52 -5.94 23.68
CA ASP A 173 -8.19 -6.46 23.32
C ASP A 173 -7.21 -6.43 24.52
N LEU A 174 -7.33 -5.43 25.40
CA LEU A 174 -6.52 -5.32 26.62
C LEU A 174 -6.98 -6.27 27.73
N LEU A 175 -8.27 -6.51 27.87
CA LEU A 175 -8.84 -7.43 28.86
C LEU A 175 -8.68 -8.91 28.44
N TYR A 176 -8.73 -9.18 27.13
CA TYR A 176 -8.67 -10.53 26.56
C TYR A 176 -7.65 -10.61 25.41
N PRO A 177 -6.37 -10.34 25.68
CA PRO A 177 -5.36 -10.31 24.63
C PRO A 177 -5.13 -11.70 24.07
N THR A 178 -4.93 -11.79 22.75
CA THR A 178 -4.50 -13.05 22.10
C THR A 178 -3.07 -13.45 22.49
N LYS A 179 -2.25 -12.47 22.89
CA LYS A 179 -0.91 -12.63 23.46
C LYS A 179 -0.42 -11.33 24.09
N VAL A 180 0.51 -11.44 25.02
CA VAL A 180 1.36 -10.35 25.53
C VAL A 180 2.81 -10.69 25.20
N LEU A 181 3.51 -9.82 24.47
CA LEU A 181 4.93 -10.02 24.16
C LEU A 181 5.81 -9.19 25.10
N ILE A 182 6.86 -9.80 25.67
CA ILE A 182 7.84 -9.10 26.51
C ILE A 182 9.25 -9.42 26.00
N GLY A 183 9.86 -8.45 25.33
CA GLY A 183 11.25 -8.47 24.90
C GLY A 183 12.19 -7.99 26.01
N HIS A 184 13.21 -8.78 26.33
CA HIS A 184 14.22 -8.42 27.34
C HIS A 184 15.65 -8.75 26.87
N GLN A 185 16.68 -8.29 27.59
CA GLN A 185 18.05 -8.72 27.31
C GLN A 185 18.32 -10.09 27.94
N GLN A 186 19.20 -10.88 27.32
CA GLN A 186 19.67 -12.14 27.90
C GLN A 186 20.68 -11.91 29.04
N ARG A 187 20.26 -11.17 30.07
CA ARG A 187 20.98 -10.87 31.31
C ARG A 187 20.08 -11.17 32.52
N PRO A 188 20.62 -11.62 33.66
CA PRO A 188 19.81 -11.97 34.83
C PRO A 188 18.95 -10.82 35.38
N SER A 189 19.46 -9.58 35.39
CA SER A 189 18.69 -8.41 35.83
C SER A 189 17.50 -8.10 34.91
N SER A 190 17.74 -8.12 33.60
CA SER A 190 16.71 -7.87 32.58
C SER A 190 15.63 -8.96 32.55
N ARG A 191 16.02 -10.22 32.77
CA ARG A 191 15.06 -11.33 32.93
C ARG A 191 14.16 -11.12 34.15
N ARG A 192 14.71 -10.72 35.30
CA ARG A 192 13.91 -10.39 36.50
C ARG A 192 12.96 -9.22 36.23
N ALA A 193 13.39 -8.20 35.49
CA ALA A 193 12.50 -7.11 35.10
C ALA A 193 11.34 -7.60 34.20
N ALA A 194 11.61 -8.51 33.27
CA ALA A 194 10.58 -9.12 32.44
C ALA A 194 9.61 -9.99 33.25
N GLU A 195 10.10 -10.73 34.25
CA GLU A 195 9.28 -11.51 35.18
C GLU A 195 8.37 -10.61 36.03
N GLU A 196 8.87 -9.46 36.50
CA GLU A 196 8.08 -8.47 37.23
C GLU A 196 6.97 -7.86 36.35
N LEU A 197 7.24 -7.55 35.08
CA LEU A 197 6.20 -7.10 34.14
C LEU A 197 5.20 -8.22 33.82
N ALA A 198 5.68 -9.45 33.60
CA ALA A 198 4.83 -10.61 33.37
C ALA A 198 3.90 -10.89 34.56
N ALA A 199 4.38 -10.69 35.79
CA ALA A 199 3.58 -10.85 37.00
C ALA A 199 2.42 -9.84 37.11
N ILE A 200 2.55 -8.65 36.52
CA ILE A 200 1.43 -7.69 36.39
C ILE A 200 0.38 -8.28 35.44
N TYR A 201 0.77 -8.65 34.21
CA TYR A 201 -0.15 -9.19 33.22
C TYR A 201 -0.81 -10.51 33.66
N ALA A 202 -0.09 -11.37 34.38
CA ALA A 202 -0.57 -12.66 34.86
C ALA A 202 -1.74 -12.57 35.87
N ARG A 203 -2.10 -11.35 36.32
CA ARG A 203 -3.28 -11.11 37.16
C ARG A 203 -4.59 -11.33 36.41
N TRP A 204 -4.61 -11.16 35.08
CA TRP A 204 -5.80 -11.39 34.26
C TRP A 204 -5.53 -12.11 32.94
N VAL A 205 -4.28 -12.17 32.48
CA VAL A 205 -3.88 -12.88 31.27
C VAL A 205 -3.32 -14.25 31.65
N SER A 206 -3.78 -15.30 31.00
CA SER A 206 -3.23 -16.63 31.25
C SER A 206 -1.73 -16.69 30.93
N PRO A 207 -0.89 -17.33 31.77
CA PRO A 207 0.56 -17.35 31.59
C PRO A 207 1.04 -17.85 30.22
N GLU A 208 0.32 -18.78 29.59
CA GLU A 208 0.61 -19.31 28.26
C GLU A 208 0.49 -18.28 27.13
N LEU A 209 -0.26 -17.20 27.35
CA LEU A 209 -0.39 -16.08 26.42
C LEU A 209 0.68 -15.01 26.65
N ILE A 210 1.48 -15.11 27.71
CA ILE A 210 2.58 -14.18 28.02
C ILE A 210 3.89 -14.76 27.49
N ILE A 211 4.38 -14.20 26.39
CA ILE A 211 5.53 -14.71 25.65
C ILE A 211 6.73 -13.81 25.89
N THR A 212 7.78 -14.36 26.48
CA THR A 212 9.07 -13.67 26.67
C THR A 212 10.05 -14.02 25.56
N MET A 213 10.76 -13.02 25.02
CA MET A 213 11.79 -13.20 23.98
C MET A 213 12.89 -12.14 24.10
N ASP A 214 13.86 -12.14 23.18
CA ASP A 214 14.82 -11.03 23.10
C ASP A 214 14.15 -9.74 22.56
N ARG A 215 14.70 -8.57 22.94
CA ARG A 215 14.11 -7.26 22.57
C ARG A 215 13.96 -7.06 21.07
N TRP A 216 14.96 -7.46 20.28
CA TRP A 216 14.92 -7.23 18.83
C TRP A 216 13.83 -8.08 18.19
N SER A 217 13.68 -9.33 18.63
CA SER A 217 12.57 -10.20 18.20
C SER A 217 11.21 -9.61 18.60
N SER A 218 11.08 -9.04 19.79
CA SER A 218 9.84 -8.40 20.25
C SER A 218 9.46 -7.19 19.38
N GLU A 219 10.40 -6.26 19.14
CA GLU A 219 10.20 -5.10 18.28
C GLU A 219 9.83 -5.52 16.85
N LEU A 220 10.56 -6.50 16.28
CA LEU A 220 10.29 -7.01 14.93
C LEU A 220 8.94 -7.72 14.83
N ALA A 221 8.55 -8.50 15.85
CA ALA A 221 7.30 -9.25 15.85
C ALA A 221 6.08 -8.35 15.69
N LYS A 222 6.13 -7.13 16.23
CA LYS A 222 5.05 -6.15 16.04
C LYS A 222 4.96 -5.67 14.60
N LEU A 223 6.08 -5.26 14.00
CA LEU A 223 6.14 -4.82 12.60
C LEU A 223 5.68 -5.95 11.66
N ALA A 224 6.17 -7.16 11.90
CA ALA A 224 5.84 -8.34 11.10
C ALA A 224 4.35 -8.69 11.21
N ALA A 225 3.76 -8.67 12.41
CA ALA A 225 2.34 -8.96 12.60
C ALA A 225 1.45 -7.97 11.82
N ASN A 226 1.71 -6.67 11.94
CA ASN A 226 0.95 -5.65 11.23
C ASN A 226 1.14 -5.75 9.70
N ALA A 227 2.36 -6.04 9.24
CA ALA A 227 2.64 -6.25 7.82
C ALA A 227 1.91 -7.47 7.25
N MET A 228 1.85 -8.59 8.00
CA MET A 228 1.10 -9.78 7.59
C MET A 228 -0.41 -9.54 7.55
N LEU A 229 -0.97 -8.81 8.51
CA LEU A 229 -2.40 -8.45 8.50
C LEU A 229 -2.75 -7.61 7.27
N ALA A 230 -1.99 -6.55 7.01
CA ALA A 230 -2.20 -5.70 5.84
C ALA A 230 -1.98 -6.46 4.52
N GLN A 231 -0.97 -7.33 4.47
CA GLN A 231 -0.70 -8.18 3.31
C GLN A 231 -1.89 -9.05 2.94
N ARG A 232 -2.59 -9.64 3.92
CA ARG A 232 -3.77 -10.46 3.64
C ARG A 232 -4.88 -9.65 2.96
N ILE A 233 -5.14 -8.44 3.46
CA ILE A 233 -6.12 -7.53 2.86
C ILE A 233 -5.69 -7.13 1.44
N SER A 234 -4.43 -6.71 1.24
CA SER A 234 -3.90 -6.37 -0.08
C SER A 234 -3.92 -7.57 -1.04
N SER A 235 -3.70 -8.79 -0.53
CA SER A 235 -3.74 -10.02 -1.34
C SER A 235 -5.16 -10.28 -1.85
N VAL A 236 -6.16 -10.22 -0.97
CA VAL A 236 -7.58 -10.36 -1.34
C VAL A 236 -8.03 -9.22 -2.27
N ASN A 237 -7.60 -7.99 -2.03
CA ASN A 237 -7.89 -6.87 -2.92
C ASN A 237 -7.28 -7.09 -4.32
N SER A 238 -6.08 -7.66 -4.43
CA SER A 238 -5.52 -8.00 -5.74
C SER A 238 -6.33 -9.10 -6.45
N LEU A 239 -6.81 -10.10 -5.71
CA LEU A 239 -7.73 -11.12 -6.24
C LEU A 239 -9.08 -10.53 -6.66
N SER A 240 -9.56 -9.49 -5.97
CA SER A 240 -10.81 -8.79 -6.34
C SER A 240 -10.74 -8.22 -7.77
N ALA A 241 -9.57 -7.71 -8.17
CA ALA A 241 -9.34 -7.20 -9.52
C ALA A 241 -9.41 -8.29 -10.58
N ILE A 242 -8.87 -9.47 -10.29
CA ILE A 242 -8.99 -10.64 -11.16
C ILE A 242 -10.45 -11.08 -11.23
N CYS A 243 -11.13 -11.17 -10.08
CA CYS A 243 -12.53 -11.59 -9.98
C CYS A 243 -13.43 -10.71 -10.84
N GLU A 244 -13.32 -9.39 -10.73
CA GLU A 244 -14.07 -8.45 -11.57
C GLU A 244 -13.75 -8.62 -13.07
N ALA A 245 -12.48 -8.85 -13.43
CA ALA A 245 -12.07 -9.00 -14.84
C ALA A 245 -12.60 -10.29 -15.49
N VAL A 246 -12.77 -11.36 -14.72
CA VAL A 246 -13.23 -12.67 -15.23
C VAL A 246 -14.69 -12.99 -14.91
N GLY A 247 -15.37 -12.14 -14.12
CA GLY A 247 -16.73 -12.35 -13.65
C GLY A 247 -16.87 -13.37 -12.51
N ALA A 248 -15.82 -13.57 -11.71
CA ALA A 248 -15.88 -14.35 -10.48
C ALA A 248 -16.27 -13.47 -9.28
N ASP A 249 -16.72 -14.10 -8.19
CA ASP A 249 -17.09 -13.44 -6.94
C ASP A 249 -15.96 -13.53 -5.90
N ILE A 250 -15.50 -12.37 -5.43
CA ILE A 250 -14.42 -12.29 -4.44
C ILE A 250 -14.83 -12.82 -3.06
N GLU A 251 -16.10 -12.74 -2.68
CA GLU A 251 -16.57 -13.28 -1.40
C GLU A 251 -16.49 -14.81 -1.40
N SER A 252 -16.96 -15.44 -2.48
CA SER A 252 -16.83 -16.89 -2.69
C SER A 252 -15.38 -17.36 -2.68
N VAL A 253 -14.48 -16.66 -3.39
CA VAL A 253 -13.03 -16.98 -3.43
C VAL A 253 -12.41 -16.84 -2.04
N SER A 254 -12.68 -15.74 -1.35
CA SER A 254 -12.11 -15.46 -0.03
C SER A 254 -12.61 -16.44 1.04
N ALA A 255 -13.91 -16.78 1.00
CA ALA A 255 -14.50 -17.79 1.87
C ALA A 255 -13.84 -19.16 1.64
N SER A 256 -13.66 -19.57 0.38
CA SER A 256 -13.00 -20.83 0.02
C SER A 256 -11.56 -20.88 0.55
N CYS A 257 -10.77 -19.82 0.36
CA CYS A 257 -9.41 -19.74 0.91
C CYS A 257 -9.40 -19.79 2.44
N GLY A 258 -10.33 -19.09 3.10
CA GLY A 258 -10.42 -19.02 4.56
C GLY A 258 -10.85 -20.31 5.24
N MET A 259 -11.43 -21.27 4.51
CA MET A 259 -11.73 -22.61 5.02
C MET A 259 -10.49 -23.46 5.25
N ASP A 260 -9.37 -23.17 4.59
CA ASP A 260 -8.10 -23.83 4.89
C ASP A 260 -7.57 -23.30 6.24
N PRO A 261 -7.46 -24.13 7.29
CA PRO A 261 -7.06 -23.67 8.61
C PRO A 261 -5.61 -23.13 8.66
N ARG A 262 -4.77 -23.43 7.67
CA ARG A 262 -3.42 -22.87 7.54
C ARG A 262 -3.45 -21.42 7.08
N ILE A 263 -4.53 -21.00 6.43
CA ILE A 263 -4.78 -19.61 6.01
C ILE A 263 -5.66 -18.91 7.05
N GLY A 264 -6.75 -19.55 7.48
CA GLY A 264 -7.74 -19.00 8.42
C GLY A 264 -8.61 -17.90 7.81
N LYS A 265 -9.73 -17.57 8.48
CA LYS A 265 -10.78 -16.69 7.97
C LYS A 265 -10.50 -15.18 8.14
N GLY A 266 -9.61 -14.80 9.05
CA GLY A 266 -9.37 -13.39 9.41
C GLY A 266 -8.66 -12.59 8.31
N MET A 267 -8.95 -11.29 8.22
CA MET A 267 -8.35 -10.35 7.25
C MET A 267 -8.46 -10.79 5.78
N LEU A 268 -9.54 -11.48 5.41
CA LEU A 268 -9.82 -11.90 4.03
C LEU A 268 -11.04 -11.21 3.41
N LYS A 269 -11.47 -10.07 3.97
CA LYS A 269 -12.55 -9.29 3.36
C LYS A 269 -11.96 -8.28 2.38
N SER A 270 -12.43 -8.28 1.13
CA SER A 270 -12.06 -7.23 0.17
C SER A 270 -12.68 -5.90 0.59
N THR A 271 -11.94 -4.81 0.41
CA THR A 271 -12.36 -3.46 0.80
C THR A 271 -11.90 -2.43 -0.25
N LEU A 272 -12.40 -1.20 -0.12
CA LEU A 272 -11.92 0.00 -0.82
C LEU A 272 -10.41 0.21 -0.66
N GLY A 273 -9.86 -0.27 0.44
CA GLY A 273 -8.47 -0.09 0.86
C GLY A 273 -8.42 -0.04 2.38
N TRP A 274 -7.35 -0.58 2.96
CA TRP A 274 -7.11 -0.44 4.39
C TRP A 274 -6.53 0.95 4.71
N GLY A 275 -6.78 1.41 5.93
CA GLY A 275 -6.31 2.69 6.46
C GLY A 275 -5.80 2.57 7.90
N GLY A 276 -5.89 3.65 8.66
CA GLY A 276 -5.44 3.73 10.04
C GLY A 276 -3.97 4.15 10.19
N GLY A 277 -3.58 4.47 11.42
CA GLY A 277 -2.23 4.97 11.72
C GLY A 277 -1.13 3.90 11.80
N CYS A 278 -1.48 2.61 11.77
CA CYS A 278 -0.54 1.52 12.05
C CYS A 278 -0.02 0.81 10.81
N PHE A 279 -0.88 0.34 9.90
CA PHE A 279 -0.43 -0.52 8.79
C PHE A 279 0.59 0.12 7.87
N GLU A 280 0.25 1.27 7.26
CA GLU A 280 1.16 1.94 6.33
C GLU A 280 2.50 2.29 7.01
N LYS A 281 2.41 2.96 8.16
CA LYS A 281 3.55 3.37 8.97
C LYS A 281 4.50 2.20 9.28
N ASP A 282 3.95 1.09 9.76
CA ASP A 282 4.76 -0.05 10.21
C ASP A 282 5.38 -0.82 9.04
N ILE A 283 4.65 -0.96 7.92
CA ILE A 283 5.18 -1.59 6.70
C ILE A 283 6.28 -0.72 6.09
N LEU A 284 6.08 0.59 6.00
CA LEU A 284 7.10 1.51 5.48
C LEU A 284 8.34 1.53 6.38
N CYS A 285 8.16 1.41 7.70
CA CYS A 285 9.27 1.23 8.64
C CYS A 285 10.02 -0.10 8.38
N LEU A 286 9.31 -1.19 8.13
CA LEU A 286 9.90 -2.49 7.78
C LEU A 286 10.66 -2.42 6.43
N VAL A 287 10.10 -1.73 5.43
CA VAL A 287 10.76 -1.46 4.15
C VAL A 287 12.04 -0.67 4.36
N TYR A 288 12.00 0.38 5.19
CA TYR A 288 13.18 1.17 5.53
C TYR A 288 14.25 0.34 6.23
N LEU A 289 13.87 -0.48 7.20
CA LEU A 289 14.76 -1.39 7.91
C LEU A 289 15.45 -2.34 6.91
N ALA A 290 14.69 -3.01 6.05
CA ALA A 290 15.24 -3.92 5.03
C ALA A 290 16.21 -3.20 4.09
N ARG A 291 15.89 -1.99 3.61
CA ARG A 291 16.81 -1.18 2.78
C ARG A 291 18.08 -0.81 3.52
N SER A 292 17.99 -0.43 4.79
CA SER A 292 19.14 -0.06 5.61
C SER A 292 20.10 -1.24 5.85
N LEU A 293 19.59 -2.47 5.78
CA LEU A 293 20.35 -3.71 5.89
C LEU A 293 20.85 -4.24 4.52
N GLY A 294 20.60 -3.52 3.41
CA GLY A 294 20.96 -3.96 2.07
C GLY A 294 20.07 -5.06 1.48
N LEU A 295 18.89 -5.32 2.06
CA LEU A 295 17.98 -6.39 1.68
C LEU A 295 16.90 -5.91 0.69
N THR A 296 17.32 -5.41 -0.48
CA THR A 296 16.42 -4.79 -1.47
C THR A 296 15.26 -5.68 -1.92
N PRO A 297 15.42 -6.99 -2.21
CA PRO A 297 14.28 -7.83 -2.58
C PRO A 297 13.21 -7.93 -1.49
N VAL A 298 13.63 -7.99 -0.21
CA VAL A 298 12.72 -8.01 0.95
C VAL A 298 11.98 -6.68 1.08
N ALA A 299 12.70 -5.57 0.90
CA ALA A 299 12.09 -4.24 0.90
C ALA A 299 11.03 -4.08 -0.19
N ASN A 300 11.31 -4.54 -1.41
CA ASN A 300 10.37 -4.44 -2.54
C ASN A 300 9.13 -5.31 -2.31
N TYR A 301 9.30 -6.50 -1.73
CA TYR A 301 8.18 -7.37 -1.38
C TYR A 301 7.19 -6.67 -0.43
N TRP A 302 7.67 -6.11 0.68
CA TRP A 302 6.79 -5.41 1.62
C TRP A 302 6.25 -4.09 1.07
N ALA A 303 7.02 -3.38 0.23
CA ALA A 303 6.54 -2.17 -0.44
C ALA A 303 5.34 -2.45 -1.36
N SER A 304 5.30 -3.62 -2.02
CA SER A 304 4.19 -4.00 -2.89
C SER A 304 2.84 -4.13 -2.15
N VAL A 305 2.86 -4.39 -0.83
CA VAL A 305 1.65 -4.45 -0.01
C VAL A 305 0.98 -3.08 0.07
N VAL A 306 1.77 -2.01 0.21
CA VAL A 306 1.30 -0.62 0.22
C VAL A 306 0.89 -0.19 -1.19
N GLU A 307 1.70 -0.51 -2.21
CA GLU A 307 1.39 -0.21 -3.60
C GLU A 307 0.04 -0.82 -4.05
N MET A 308 -0.23 -2.06 -3.66
CA MET A 308 -1.52 -2.71 -3.96
C MET A 308 -2.70 -2.02 -3.26
N ASN A 309 -2.50 -1.45 -2.06
CA ASN A 309 -3.55 -0.70 -1.37
C ASN A 309 -3.86 0.62 -2.08
N GLU A 310 -2.84 1.35 -2.54
CA GLU A 310 -3.02 2.59 -3.31
C GLU A 310 -3.62 2.32 -4.69
N TYR A 311 -3.22 1.23 -5.34
CA TYR A 311 -3.85 0.75 -6.56
C TYR A 311 -5.34 0.47 -6.35
N GLN A 312 -5.72 -0.23 -5.25
CA GLN A 312 -7.11 -0.54 -4.95
C GLN A 312 -7.97 0.73 -4.78
N LYS A 313 -7.49 1.72 -4.02
CA LYS A 313 -8.18 3.01 -3.83
C LYS A 313 -8.42 3.72 -5.17
N SER A 314 -7.36 3.81 -5.99
CA SER A 314 -7.40 4.46 -7.30
C SER A 314 -8.33 3.72 -8.27
N ARG A 315 -8.26 2.38 -8.28
CA ARG A 315 -9.10 1.52 -9.11
C ARG A 315 -10.58 1.65 -8.75
N PHE A 316 -10.92 1.72 -7.46
CA PHE A 316 -12.31 1.90 -7.04
C PHE A 316 -12.89 3.23 -7.50
N PHE A 317 -12.11 4.32 -7.40
CA PHE A 317 -12.50 5.61 -7.97
C PHE A 317 -12.74 5.52 -9.48
N MET A 318 -11.82 4.89 -10.23
CA MET A 318 -12.00 4.68 -11.67
C MET A 318 -13.24 3.86 -12.00
N ARG A 319 -13.60 2.88 -11.15
CA ARG A 319 -14.83 2.09 -11.27
C ARG A 319 -16.07 2.95 -11.14
N ILE A 320 -16.09 3.95 -10.25
CA ILE A 320 -17.20 4.90 -10.14
C ILE A 320 -17.32 5.71 -11.44
N VAL A 321 -16.21 6.30 -11.89
CA VAL A 321 -16.19 7.15 -13.10
C VAL A 321 -16.64 6.38 -14.34
N SER A 322 -16.10 5.17 -14.55
CA SER A 322 -16.45 4.35 -15.72
C SER A 322 -17.91 3.91 -15.70
N SER A 323 -18.42 3.46 -14.55
CA SER A 323 -19.81 3.04 -14.36
C SER A 323 -20.80 4.20 -14.56
N MET A 324 -20.36 5.42 -14.28
CA MET A 324 -21.12 6.64 -14.50
C MET A 324 -20.86 7.27 -15.88
N HIS A 325 -20.48 6.47 -16.87
CA HIS A 325 -20.28 6.87 -18.28
C HIS A 325 -19.09 7.81 -18.51
N GLY A 326 -18.01 7.64 -17.75
CA GLY A 326 -16.72 8.32 -17.97
C GLY A 326 -16.60 9.72 -17.37
N SER A 327 -17.62 10.23 -16.66
CA SER A 327 -17.52 11.49 -15.93
C SER A 327 -18.47 11.53 -14.73
N VAL A 328 -18.01 12.18 -13.65
CA VAL A 328 -18.77 12.48 -12.43
C VAL A 328 -19.00 13.99 -12.21
N GLY A 329 -18.61 14.82 -13.18
CA GLY A 329 -18.78 16.27 -13.10
C GLY A 329 -20.23 16.67 -12.88
N ALA A 330 -20.46 17.55 -11.90
CA ALA A 330 -21.76 18.04 -11.43
C ALA A 330 -22.73 16.96 -10.91
N LYS A 331 -22.30 15.70 -10.77
CA LYS A 331 -23.14 14.63 -10.20
C LYS A 331 -23.10 14.67 -8.68
N SER A 332 -24.23 14.38 -8.05
CA SER A 332 -24.36 14.28 -6.61
C SER A 332 -23.99 12.87 -6.15
N ILE A 333 -22.94 12.74 -5.33
CA ILE A 333 -22.45 11.47 -4.82
C ILE A 333 -22.49 11.48 -3.30
N ALA A 334 -23.25 10.57 -2.71
CA ALA A 334 -23.31 10.36 -1.28
C ALA A 334 -22.18 9.41 -0.83
N ILE A 335 -21.48 9.76 0.25
CA ILE A 335 -20.45 8.94 0.87
C ILE A 335 -20.94 8.56 2.27
N LEU A 336 -21.15 7.26 2.49
CA LEU A 336 -21.54 6.68 3.76
C LEU A 336 -20.31 6.08 4.43
N GLY A 337 -19.89 6.69 5.54
CA GLY A 337 -18.68 6.38 6.26
C GLY A 337 -17.48 7.22 5.83
N PHE A 338 -16.71 7.69 6.82
CA PHE A 338 -15.50 8.49 6.64
C PHE A 338 -14.35 8.02 7.53
N ALA A 339 -14.64 7.46 8.72
CA ALA A 339 -13.64 6.81 9.55
C ALA A 339 -12.94 5.66 8.81
N PHE A 340 -11.70 5.33 9.17
CA PHE A 340 -10.96 4.30 8.42
C PHE A 340 -11.54 2.88 8.61
N LYS A 341 -12.26 2.65 9.72
CA LYS A 341 -13.01 1.44 10.07
C LYS A 341 -14.20 1.80 10.96
N LYS A 342 -15.12 0.86 11.20
CA LYS A 342 -16.22 1.06 12.15
C LYS A 342 -15.74 1.18 13.60
N ASN A 343 -16.61 1.73 14.45
CA ASN A 343 -16.45 1.90 15.91
C ASN A 343 -15.31 2.84 16.34
N THR A 344 -14.83 3.70 15.46
CA THR A 344 -13.84 4.76 15.77
C THR A 344 -14.24 6.06 15.07
N SER A 345 -13.76 7.18 15.60
CA SER A 345 -13.83 8.49 14.94
C SER A 345 -12.52 8.88 14.25
N ASP A 346 -11.50 8.01 14.29
CA ASP A 346 -10.20 8.30 13.65
C ASP A 346 -10.31 8.18 12.12
N THR A 347 -9.72 9.17 11.45
CA THR A 347 -9.70 9.33 10.00
C THR A 347 -8.31 9.13 9.41
N LYS A 348 -7.28 8.88 10.22
CA LYS A 348 -5.90 8.69 9.75
C LYS A 348 -5.84 7.67 8.63
N ASN A 349 -5.30 8.10 7.49
CA ASN A 349 -5.16 7.29 6.27
C ASN A 349 -6.46 6.59 5.84
N SER A 350 -7.64 7.12 6.18
CA SER A 350 -8.92 6.58 5.73
C SER A 350 -8.96 6.54 4.20
N ALA A 351 -9.43 5.42 3.65
CA ALA A 351 -9.59 5.27 2.21
C ALA A 351 -10.68 6.20 1.63
N ALA A 352 -11.59 6.71 2.47
CA ALA A 352 -12.60 7.69 2.07
C ALA A 352 -11.97 9.05 1.68
N ILE A 353 -10.87 9.45 2.32
CA ILE A 353 -10.22 10.76 2.07
C ILE A 353 -9.74 10.89 0.61
N PRO A 354 -8.84 10.04 0.08
CA PRO A 354 -8.37 10.17 -1.29
C PRO A 354 -9.50 9.95 -2.31
N LEU A 355 -10.50 9.12 -1.98
CA LEU A 355 -11.67 8.92 -2.83
C LEU A 355 -12.47 10.23 -2.97
N VAL A 356 -12.82 10.87 -1.86
CA VAL A 356 -13.55 12.15 -1.86
C VAL A 356 -12.74 13.24 -2.57
N GLN A 357 -11.45 13.34 -2.29
CA GLN A 357 -10.57 14.31 -2.96
C GLN A 357 -10.57 14.10 -4.48
N SER A 358 -10.49 12.86 -4.95
CA SER A 358 -10.53 12.55 -6.39
C SER A 358 -11.89 12.87 -7.02
N LEU A 359 -13.00 12.59 -6.33
CA LEU A 359 -14.34 12.94 -6.79
C LEU A 359 -14.54 14.46 -6.90
N LEU A 360 -14.06 15.23 -5.92
CA LEU A 360 -14.12 16.69 -5.94
C LEU A 360 -13.26 17.28 -7.07
N GLN A 361 -12.09 16.69 -7.35
CA GLN A 361 -11.22 17.10 -8.45
C GLN A 361 -11.86 16.85 -9.83
N GLU A 362 -12.65 15.79 -9.99
CA GLU A 362 -13.47 15.53 -11.19
C GLU A 362 -14.76 16.38 -11.24
N GLY A 363 -14.97 17.27 -10.27
CA GLY A 363 -16.09 18.20 -10.24
C GLY A 363 -17.41 17.60 -9.73
N ALA A 364 -17.38 16.48 -9.03
CA ALA A 364 -18.57 15.94 -8.36
C ALA A 364 -19.02 16.83 -7.18
N LEU A 365 -20.31 16.74 -6.85
CA LEU A 365 -20.89 17.29 -5.63
C LEU A 365 -20.98 16.15 -4.60
N VAL A 366 -20.28 16.27 -3.49
CA VAL A 366 -20.12 15.18 -2.51
C VAL A 366 -20.90 15.50 -1.24
N SER A 367 -21.77 14.59 -0.80
CA SER A 367 -22.43 14.67 0.51
C SER A 367 -21.97 13.51 1.39
N ILE A 368 -21.43 13.81 2.57
CA ILE A 368 -20.75 12.84 3.44
C ILE A 368 -21.56 12.65 4.72
N TYR A 369 -21.78 11.41 5.13
CA TYR A 369 -22.31 11.08 6.46
C TYR A 369 -21.42 10.03 7.12
N ASP A 370 -20.98 10.30 8.35
CA ASP A 370 -20.36 9.33 9.24
C ASP A 370 -20.96 9.53 10.65
N PRO A 371 -21.33 8.45 11.36
CA PRO A 371 -22.00 8.55 12.66
C PRO A 371 -21.10 9.07 13.79
N MET A 372 -19.77 8.99 13.65
CA MET A 372 -18.83 9.26 14.74
C MET A 372 -17.78 10.33 14.41
N VAL A 373 -17.48 10.59 13.14
CA VAL A 373 -16.48 11.60 12.75
C VAL A 373 -17.09 13.02 12.78
N PRO A 374 -16.51 13.98 13.53
CA PRO A 374 -17.01 15.35 13.57
C PRO A 374 -16.94 16.07 12.21
N PRO A 375 -17.93 16.91 11.84
CA PRO A 375 -17.95 17.62 10.56
C PRO A 375 -16.70 18.45 10.25
N ASP A 376 -16.19 19.20 11.23
CA ASP A 376 -14.98 20.03 11.06
C ASP A 376 -13.74 19.19 10.71
N ARG A 377 -13.66 17.97 11.26
CA ARG A 377 -12.59 17.02 10.98
C ARG A 377 -12.66 16.52 9.53
N ILE A 378 -13.86 16.13 9.07
CA ILE A 378 -14.10 15.70 7.69
C ILE A 378 -13.67 16.80 6.72
N LEU A 379 -14.14 18.03 6.92
CA LEU A 379 -13.84 19.18 6.04
C LEU A 379 -12.35 19.50 6.01
N THR A 380 -11.67 19.39 7.15
CA THR A 380 -10.21 19.58 7.25
C THR A 380 -9.46 18.50 6.47
N ASP A 381 -9.80 17.22 6.67
CA ASP A 381 -9.07 16.09 6.09
C ASP A 381 -9.21 16.00 4.56
N VAL A 382 -10.36 16.40 4.01
CA VAL A 382 -10.54 16.46 2.54
C VAL A 382 -9.97 17.73 1.91
N ASN A 383 -9.32 18.60 2.69
CA ASN A 383 -8.82 19.91 2.24
C ASN A 383 -9.90 20.76 1.56
N ALA A 384 -11.12 20.77 2.10
CA ALA A 384 -12.22 21.58 1.55
C ALA A 384 -11.99 23.10 1.66
N ALA A 385 -10.97 23.52 2.42
CA ALA A 385 -10.57 24.92 2.59
C ALA A 385 -9.97 25.48 1.29
N GLY A 386 -10.82 25.99 0.42
CA GLY A 386 -10.43 26.60 -0.86
C GLY A 386 -11.51 26.46 -1.94
N SER A 387 -11.09 26.16 -3.16
CA SER A 387 -11.90 26.16 -4.39
C SER A 387 -13.07 25.17 -4.45
N HIS A 388 -13.14 24.19 -3.54
CA HIS A 388 -14.15 23.12 -3.53
C HIS A 388 -15.17 23.21 -2.39
N SER A 389 -15.15 24.28 -1.58
CA SER A 389 -16.04 24.43 -0.42
C SER A 389 -17.54 24.37 -0.77
N ALA A 390 -17.93 24.80 -1.98
CA ALA A 390 -19.31 24.70 -2.46
C ALA A 390 -19.71 23.29 -2.96
N SER A 391 -18.74 22.39 -3.11
CA SER A 391 -18.93 21.06 -3.71
C SER A 391 -18.92 19.93 -2.67
N VAL A 392 -18.77 20.23 -1.38
CA VAL A 392 -18.79 19.24 -0.30
C VAL A 392 -19.73 19.66 0.82
N GLN A 393 -20.58 18.73 1.27
CA GLN A 393 -21.47 18.90 2.40
C GLN A 393 -21.27 17.74 3.37
N VAL A 394 -21.27 18.03 4.68
CA VAL A 394 -21.39 17.02 5.72
C VAL A 394 -22.84 16.99 6.20
N SER A 395 -23.50 15.86 6.02
CA SER A 395 -24.89 15.64 6.38
C SER A 395 -25.04 15.09 7.79
N THR A 396 -26.19 15.32 8.40
CA THR A 396 -26.49 14.86 9.76
C THR A 396 -27.08 13.45 9.81
N SER A 397 -27.48 12.91 8.65
CA SER A 397 -27.98 11.53 8.51
C SER A 397 -27.65 10.95 7.14
N ALA A 398 -27.60 9.61 7.05
CA ALA A 398 -27.43 8.92 5.77
C ALA A 398 -28.56 9.27 4.78
N TYR A 399 -29.80 9.42 5.26
CA TYR A 399 -30.94 9.79 4.41
C TYR A 399 -30.79 11.18 3.80
N GLU A 400 -30.28 12.15 4.56
CA GLU A 400 -29.97 13.48 4.04
C GLU A 400 -28.86 13.42 2.99
N ALA A 401 -27.79 12.65 3.27
CA ALA A 401 -26.67 12.49 2.34
C ALA A 401 -27.10 11.89 1.00
N CYS A 402 -28.00 10.90 1.03
CA CYS A 402 -28.46 10.18 -0.16
C CYS A 402 -29.60 10.89 -0.92
N ASN A 403 -30.24 11.90 -0.34
CA ASN A 403 -31.38 12.57 -0.95
C ASN A 403 -31.00 13.28 -2.26
N GLY A 404 -31.57 12.84 -3.38
CA GLY A 404 -31.25 13.36 -4.70
C GLY A 404 -29.88 12.96 -5.24
N ALA A 405 -29.20 11.99 -4.62
CA ALA A 405 -27.91 11.49 -5.09
C ALA A 405 -28.04 10.68 -6.39
N ASP A 406 -27.07 10.85 -7.30
CA ASP A 406 -26.89 10.02 -8.50
C ASP A 406 -26.18 8.70 -8.15
N ALA A 407 -25.32 8.72 -7.13
CA ALA A 407 -24.64 7.55 -6.61
C ALA A 407 -24.51 7.57 -5.08
N VAL A 408 -24.49 6.39 -4.47
CA VAL A 408 -24.14 6.18 -3.06
C VAL A 408 -22.90 5.30 -2.99
N VAL A 409 -21.92 5.68 -2.17
CA VAL A 409 -20.71 4.91 -1.90
C VAL A 409 -20.66 4.54 -0.43
N ILE A 410 -20.49 3.25 -0.14
CA ILE A 410 -20.20 2.79 1.23
C ILE A 410 -18.68 2.70 1.39
N ALA A 411 -18.10 3.60 2.17
CA ALA A 411 -16.66 3.69 2.38
C ALA A 411 -16.21 3.12 3.73
N THR A 412 -17.10 2.98 4.71
CA THR A 412 -16.81 2.42 6.04
C THR A 412 -17.92 1.47 6.48
N GLU A 413 -17.55 0.36 7.12
CA GLU A 413 -18.45 -0.75 7.42
C GLU A 413 -19.32 -0.57 8.68
N TRP A 414 -19.93 0.60 8.87
CA TRP A 414 -20.82 0.84 10.01
C TRP A 414 -22.04 -0.08 9.97
N ASP A 415 -22.39 -0.68 11.12
CA ASP A 415 -23.45 -1.70 11.19
C ASP A 415 -24.84 -1.14 10.81
N GLU A 416 -25.07 0.18 10.94
CA GLU A 416 -26.28 0.87 10.45
C GLU A 416 -26.47 0.75 8.93
N PHE A 417 -25.40 0.57 8.14
CA PHE A 417 -25.48 0.50 6.67
C PHE A 417 -25.85 -0.89 6.14
N GLN A 418 -25.87 -1.92 6.99
CA GLN A 418 -26.18 -3.28 6.57
C GLN A 418 -27.62 -3.42 6.08
N THR A 419 -27.86 -4.42 5.24
CA THR A 419 -29.23 -4.79 4.83
C THR A 419 -30.02 -5.41 5.99
N PRO A 420 -31.35 -5.31 5.98
CA PRO A 420 -32.19 -6.17 6.80
C PRO A 420 -31.95 -7.63 6.38
N MET A 421 -31.53 -8.49 7.30
CA MET A 421 -31.43 -9.93 7.02
C MET A 421 -32.84 -10.47 6.75
N PRO A 422 -33.07 -11.28 5.69
CA PRO A 422 -34.32 -11.98 5.54
C PRO A 422 -34.50 -12.90 6.77
N THR A 423 -35.54 -12.67 7.56
CA THR A 423 -36.01 -13.62 8.58
C THR A 423 -36.62 -14.83 7.86
N GLY A 424 -35.79 -15.75 7.38
CA GLY A 424 -36.20 -16.98 6.72
C GLY A 424 -35.46 -18.17 7.33
N ASP A 425 -36.22 -19.13 7.85
CA ASP A 425 -35.75 -20.38 8.46
C ASP A 425 -34.71 -21.12 7.60
N VAL A 426 -33.42 -20.94 7.88
CA VAL A 426 -32.39 -21.89 7.44
C VAL A 426 -32.22 -22.91 8.55
N ARG A 427 -32.93 -24.04 8.44
CA ARG A 427 -32.63 -25.26 9.20
C ARG A 427 -31.22 -25.75 8.82
N MET A 428 -30.22 -25.30 9.55
CA MET A 428 -28.88 -25.89 9.50
C MET A 428 -28.95 -27.28 10.15
N THR A 429 -28.88 -28.32 9.32
CA THR A 429 -28.63 -29.69 9.76
C THR A 429 -27.27 -29.76 10.42
N THR A 430 -27.24 -30.05 11.72
CA THR A 430 -26.02 -30.22 12.53
C THR A 430 -25.20 -31.42 12.05
N ALA A 431 -24.04 -31.17 11.46
CA ALA A 431 -22.98 -32.17 11.35
C ALA A 431 -22.11 -32.12 12.63
N LYS A 432 -21.82 -33.31 13.16
CA LYS A 432 -21.23 -33.59 14.47
C LYS A 432 -19.87 -32.91 14.69
N ASP A 433 -19.83 -32.09 15.74
CA ASP A 433 -18.90 -32.11 16.86
C ASP A 433 -17.48 -32.68 16.60
N THR A 434 -16.53 -31.78 16.31
CA THR A 434 -15.12 -31.95 16.67
C THR A 434 -14.69 -30.70 17.42
N SER A 435 -14.66 -30.82 18.74
CA SER A 435 -14.28 -29.78 19.70
C SER A 435 -12.82 -29.38 19.55
N ILE A 436 -12.59 -28.25 18.87
CA ILE A 436 -11.55 -27.30 19.24
C ILE A 436 -12.33 -26.04 19.59
N GLU A 437 -12.40 -25.67 20.87
CA GLU A 437 -13.02 -24.41 21.28
C GLU A 437 -12.29 -23.26 20.59
N GLU A 438 -12.93 -22.66 19.59
CA GLU A 438 -12.54 -21.33 19.10
C GLU A 438 -12.63 -20.36 20.30
N PRO A 439 -11.67 -19.43 20.48
CA PRO A 439 -11.75 -18.43 21.53
C PRO A 439 -13.10 -17.73 21.48
N ARG A 440 -13.79 -17.68 22.62
CA ARG A 440 -15.13 -17.08 22.76
C ARG A 440 -15.17 -15.75 22.02
N SER A 441 -16.03 -15.65 21.02
CA SER A 441 -16.33 -14.37 20.37
C SER A 441 -16.76 -13.37 21.46
N PRO A 442 -16.31 -12.11 21.40
CA PRO A 442 -16.69 -11.12 22.40
C PRO A 442 -18.22 -10.94 22.44
N PRO A 443 -18.79 -10.65 23.63
CA PRO A 443 -20.22 -10.40 23.74
C PRO A 443 -20.63 -9.24 22.84
N SER A 444 -21.73 -9.40 22.11
CA SER A 444 -22.31 -8.35 21.27
C SER A 444 -22.69 -7.13 22.11
N THR A 445 -22.38 -5.95 21.57
CA THR A 445 -22.79 -4.66 22.14
C THR A 445 -24.33 -4.59 22.25
N PRO A 446 -24.88 -4.10 23.38
CA PRO A 446 -26.33 -3.98 23.54
C PRO A 446 -26.87 -2.76 22.77
N SER A 447 -27.10 -2.89 21.46
CA SER A 447 -28.07 -2.05 20.70
C SER A 447 -28.54 -2.64 19.34
N ASP A 448 -28.22 -3.90 19.02
CA ASP A 448 -28.29 -4.49 17.66
C ASP A 448 -29.69 -4.68 17.01
N LYS A 449 -30.76 -4.03 17.49
CA LYS A 449 -32.12 -4.25 16.95
C LYS A 449 -32.88 -3.06 16.37
N GLU A 450 -32.45 -1.80 16.54
CA GLU A 450 -33.25 -0.62 16.09
C GLU A 450 -32.56 0.36 15.11
N GLY A 451 -31.37 0.04 14.55
CA GLY A 451 -30.54 1.05 13.85
C GLY A 451 -30.21 0.85 12.37
N ARG A 452 -30.87 -0.04 11.61
CA ARG A 452 -30.49 -0.28 10.19
C ARG A 452 -31.18 0.70 9.23
N LEU A 453 -30.47 1.08 8.16
CA LEU A 453 -31.02 1.95 7.10
C LEU A 453 -32.13 1.26 6.30
N ASP A 454 -33.17 2.03 5.99
CA ASP A 454 -34.18 1.66 5.00
C ASP A 454 -33.67 2.01 3.60
N TRP A 455 -33.09 1.00 2.94
CA TRP A 455 -32.56 1.14 1.59
C TRP A 455 -33.65 1.40 0.53
N ASN A 456 -34.92 1.02 0.74
CA ASN A 456 -36.00 1.40 -0.17
C ASN A 456 -36.21 2.92 -0.12
N ARG A 457 -36.29 3.48 1.09
CA ARG A 457 -36.41 4.93 1.26
C ARG A 457 -35.25 5.67 0.61
N ILE A 458 -34.02 5.18 0.78
CA ILE A 458 -32.83 5.76 0.15
C ILE A 458 -32.98 5.74 -1.37
N THR A 459 -33.21 4.58 -1.97
CA THR A 459 -33.27 4.46 -3.42
C THR A 459 -34.45 5.24 -4.01
N ASP A 460 -35.60 5.31 -3.34
CA ASP A 460 -36.76 6.11 -3.79
C ASP A 460 -36.46 7.61 -3.92
N HIS A 461 -35.52 8.13 -3.12
CA HIS A 461 -35.11 9.53 -3.15
C HIS A 461 -33.85 9.79 -4.00
N MET A 462 -33.24 8.76 -4.58
CA MET A 462 -32.10 8.90 -5.51
C MET A 462 -32.56 9.27 -6.93
N ARG A 463 -31.67 9.92 -7.69
CA ARG A 463 -31.91 10.22 -9.11
C ARG A 463 -31.64 8.99 -9.99
N PRO A 464 -32.51 8.68 -10.97
CA PRO A 464 -32.25 7.61 -11.93
C PRO A 464 -31.29 8.07 -13.05
N PRO A 465 -30.40 7.19 -13.56
CA PRO A 465 -30.12 5.84 -13.07
C PRO A 465 -29.39 5.87 -11.71
N LYS A 466 -29.86 5.06 -10.76
CA LYS A 466 -29.37 5.01 -9.38
C LYS A 466 -28.15 4.08 -9.29
N PHE A 467 -27.02 4.54 -8.78
CA PHE A 467 -25.82 3.72 -8.60
C PHE A 467 -25.48 3.49 -7.13
N ILE A 468 -25.13 2.25 -6.76
CA ILE A 468 -24.60 1.94 -5.43
C ILE A 468 -23.24 1.27 -5.60
N PHE A 469 -22.22 1.85 -4.99
CA PHE A 469 -20.85 1.34 -4.97
C PHE A 469 -20.50 0.92 -3.55
N ASP A 470 -20.53 -0.39 -3.31
CA ASP A 470 -20.16 -0.93 -2.02
C ASP A 470 -18.65 -1.17 -1.95
N GLY A 471 -17.94 -0.34 -1.18
CA GLY A 471 -16.51 -0.47 -0.91
C GLY A 471 -16.19 -1.41 0.24
N ARG A 472 -17.20 -2.00 0.88
CA ARG A 472 -17.04 -2.84 2.08
C ARG A 472 -17.76 -4.19 1.99
N ASN A 473 -18.38 -4.50 0.85
CA ASN A 473 -19.16 -5.71 0.60
C ASN A 473 -20.12 -6.01 1.76
N MET A 474 -21.00 -5.05 2.04
CA MET A 474 -22.04 -5.08 3.07
C MET A 474 -23.43 -5.38 2.51
N LEU A 475 -23.65 -5.06 1.24
CA LEU A 475 -24.93 -5.21 0.58
C LEU A 475 -24.93 -6.44 -0.31
N ASP A 476 -26.03 -7.20 -0.22
CA ASP A 476 -26.29 -8.27 -1.18
C ASP A 476 -26.60 -7.67 -2.56
N ARG A 477 -25.97 -8.22 -3.59
CA ARG A 477 -26.12 -7.74 -4.97
C ARG A 477 -27.55 -7.89 -5.49
N GLN A 478 -28.19 -9.03 -5.24
CA GLN A 478 -29.55 -9.28 -5.73
C GLN A 478 -30.53 -8.32 -5.07
N TYR A 479 -30.32 -8.03 -3.78
CA TYR A 479 -31.08 -7.04 -3.05
C TYR A 479 -30.93 -5.63 -3.68
N VAL A 480 -29.72 -5.18 -3.99
CA VAL A 480 -29.49 -3.87 -4.64
C VAL A 480 -30.16 -3.80 -6.01
N GLU A 481 -30.09 -4.87 -6.81
CA GLU A 481 -30.74 -4.94 -8.13
C GLU A 481 -32.29 -4.92 -7.99
N GLN A 482 -32.86 -5.57 -6.96
CA GLN A 482 -34.30 -5.53 -6.65
C GLN A 482 -34.80 -4.13 -6.27
N LEU A 483 -33.95 -3.30 -5.66
CA LEU A 483 -34.25 -1.90 -5.36
C LEU A 483 -34.24 -0.99 -6.62
N GLY A 484 -33.94 -1.55 -7.79
CA GLY A 484 -33.81 -0.80 -9.05
C GLY A 484 -32.54 0.04 -9.15
N ALA A 485 -31.55 -0.23 -8.29
CA ALA A 485 -30.23 0.39 -8.35
C ALA A 485 -29.24 -0.52 -9.11
N ARG A 486 -28.25 0.10 -9.74
CA ARG A 486 -27.17 -0.61 -10.43
C ARG A 486 -26.04 -0.91 -9.45
N TYR A 487 -25.81 -2.19 -9.17
CA TYR A 487 -24.60 -2.67 -8.50
C TYR A 487 -23.47 -2.77 -9.53
N ALA A 488 -22.59 -1.78 -9.54
CA ALA A 488 -21.66 -1.60 -10.64
C ALA A 488 -20.30 -2.28 -10.39
N GLU A 489 -20.20 -3.55 -10.78
CA GLU A 489 -18.91 -4.27 -10.90
C GLU A 489 -18.40 -4.36 -12.34
N LYS A 490 -19.16 -3.87 -13.32
CA LYS A 490 -18.86 -4.15 -14.73
C LYS A 490 -18.46 -2.90 -15.49
N GLN A 491 -17.16 -2.77 -15.75
CA GLN A 491 -16.65 -2.45 -17.07
C GLN A 491 -15.33 -3.20 -17.28
N GLY A 492 -15.40 -4.43 -17.79
CA GLY A 492 -14.37 -4.83 -18.73
C GLY A 492 -14.49 -3.87 -19.92
N LEU A 493 -13.40 -3.23 -20.32
CA LEU A 493 -13.33 -2.54 -21.60
C LEU A 493 -13.89 -3.51 -22.65
N SER A 494 -14.84 -3.07 -23.46
CA SER A 494 -15.21 -3.88 -24.62
C SER A 494 -13.96 -4.08 -25.47
N SER A 495 -13.91 -5.14 -26.28
CA SER A 495 -12.81 -5.31 -27.23
C SER A 495 -12.63 -4.05 -28.11
N ASP A 496 -13.72 -3.32 -28.36
CA ASP A 496 -13.71 -2.06 -29.09
C ASP A 496 -13.03 -0.93 -28.30
N ASP A 497 -13.25 -0.82 -26.98
CA ASP A 497 -12.59 0.18 -26.14
C ASP A 497 -11.08 -0.07 -26.01
N ILE A 498 -10.67 -1.33 -25.96
CA ILE A 498 -9.25 -1.73 -25.97
C ILE A 498 -8.62 -1.33 -27.31
N VAL A 499 -9.28 -1.66 -28.43
CA VAL A 499 -8.80 -1.34 -29.77
C VAL A 499 -8.74 0.18 -29.97
N ALA A 500 -9.74 0.93 -29.50
CA ALA A 500 -9.76 2.40 -29.55
C ALA A 500 -8.61 3.02 -28.74
N THR A 501 -8.38 2.52 -27.52
CA THR A 501 -7.31 2.99 -26.62
C THR A 501 -5.93 2.74 -27.22
N ILE A 502 -5.67 1.51 -27.71
CA ILE A 502 -4.39 1.15 -28.36
C ILE A 502 -4.18 2.00 -29.63
N THR A 503 -5.24 2.22 -30.42
CA THR A 503 -5.17 3.07 -31.63
C THR A 503 -4.82 4.52 -31.27
N ARG A 504 -5.42 5.08 -30.21
CA ARG A 504 -5.16 6.44 -29.72
C ARG A 504 -3.73 6.60 -29.18
N ILE A 505 -3.24 5.63 -28.40
CA ILE A 505 -1.85 5.62 -27.90
C ILE A 505 -0.87 5.53 -29.06
N THR A 506 -1.16 4.69 -30.06
CA THR A 506 -0.33 4.54 -31.26
C THR A 506 -0.26 5.87 -32.03
N ALA A 507 -1.39 6.55 -32.20
CA ALA A 507 -1.43 7.86 -32.86
C ALA A 507 -0.62 8.93 -32.11
N GLN A 508 -0.77 8.99 -30.78
CA GLN A 508 0.00 9.90 -29.92
C GLN A 508 1.51 9.65 -30.04
N ALA A 509 1.93 8.38 -29.94
CA ALA A 509 3.34 8.01 -29.99
C ALA A 509 3.97 8.36 -31.35
N ILE A 510 3.23 8.22 -32.46
CA ILE A 510 3.68 8.64 -33.79
C ILE A 510 3.90 10.16 -33.80
N PHE A 511 2.92 10.93 -33.35
CA PHE A 511 3.01 12.40 -33.29
C PHE A 511 4.16 12.90 -32.42
N ASP A 512 4.29 12.37 -31.20
CA ASP A 512 5.34 12.76 -30.26
C ASP A 512 6.74 12.45 -30.81
N ASN A 513 6.89 11.35 -31.54
CA ASN A 513 8.15 11.02 -32.21
C ASN A 513 8.49 12.02 -33.32
N TYR A 514 7.52 12.46 -34.13
CA TYR A 514 7.76 13.52 -35.11
C TYR A 514 8.21 14.81 -34.41
N LYS A 515 7.52 15.26 -33.36
CA LYS A 515 7.92 16.45 -32.61
C LYS A 515 9.29 16.32 -31.94
N ARG A 516 9.64 15.11 -31.48
CA ARG A 516 10.91 14.84 -30.79
C ARG A 516 12.11 14.82 -31.73
N TYR A 517 11.97 14.20 -32.90
CA TYR A 517 13.09 13.89 -33.79
C TYR A 517 13.14 14.74 -35.06
N ALA A 518 12.04 15.40 -35.45
CA ALA A 518 12.08 16.35 -36.55
C ALA A 518 12.95 17.58 -36.18
N PRO A 519 13.65 18.18 -37.15
CA PRO A 519 14.43 19.38 -36.92
C PRO A 519 13.54 20.54 -36.42
N LYS A 520 13.73 20.98 -35.18
CA LYS A 520 12.88 21.98 -34.50
C LYS A 520 12.78 23.36 -35.20
N HIS A 521 13.63 23.64 -36.17
CA HIS A 521 13.67 24.89 -36.92
C HIS A 521 13.03 24.79 -38.32
N LEU A 522 12.50 23.62 -38.68
CA LEU A 522 11.82 23.36 -39.94
C LEU A 522 10.35 23.01 -39.66
N GLU A 523 9.46 23.62 -40.43
CA GLU A 523 8.04 23.27 -40.42
C GLU A 523 7.84 21.96 -41.20
N ILE A 524 7.05 21.04 -40.64
CA ILE A 524 6.65 19.82 -41.34
C ILE A 524 5.41 20.16 -42.16
N THR A 525 5.57 20.28 -43.47
CA THR A 525 4.46 20.58 -44.40
C THR A 525 3.77 19.32 -44.91
N GLU A 526 4.49 18.19 -44.97
CA GLU A 526 3.99 16.93 -45.51
C GLU A 526 4.51 15.74 -44.68
N ILE A 527 3.64 14.74 -44.47
CA ILE A 527 3.96 13.45 -43.86
C ILE A 527 3.57 12.36 -44.84
N PHE A 528 4.56 11.57 -45.27
CA PHE A 528 4.34 10.41 -46.10
C PHE A 528 4.19 9.14 -45.25
N MET A 529 3.02 8.52 -45.29
CA MET A 529 2.70 7.32 -44.51
C MET A 529 2.65 6.06 -45.37
N CYS A 530 2.96 4.91 -44.78
CA CYS A 530 2.89 3.61 -45.45
C CYS A 530 2.69 2.47 -44.45
N GLY A 531 2.25 1.29 -44.95
CA GLY A 531 1.92 0.13 -44.12
C GLY A 531 0.49 0.14 -43.56
N GLY A 532 0.11 -0.92 -42.85
CA GLY A 532 -1.28 -1.13 -42.42
C GLY A 532 -1.88 -0.02 -41.55
N GLY A 533 -1.06 0.63 -40.71
CA GLY A 533 -1.49 1.75 -39.87
C GLY A 533 -1.74 3.06 -40.61
N ALA A 534 -1.23 3.22 -41.84
CA ALA A 534 -1.39 4.43 -42.64
C ALA A 534 -2.84 4.64 -43.12
N TYR A 535 -3.62 3.57 -43.17
CA TYR A 535 -5.03 3.59 -43.58
C TYR A 535 -6.00 3.77 -42.40
N ASN A 536 -5.50 3.93 -41.17
CA ASN A 536 -6.36 4.11 -40.00
C ASN A 536 -6.76 5.58 -39.82
N PRO A 537 -8.04 5.95 -40.02
CA PRO A 537 -8.49 7.34 -39.99
C PRO A 537 -8.35 7.99 -38.61
N ASN A 538 -8.28 7.21 -37.52
CA ASN A 538 -8.10 7.76 -36.18
C ASN A 538 -6.66 8.25 -35.97
N ILE A 539 -5.67 7.60 -36.60
CA ILE A 539 -4.27 8.00 -36.52
C ILE A 539 -4.07 9.31 -37.31
N THR A 540 -4.58 9.38 -38.53
CA THR A 540 -4.46 10.57 -39.38
C THR A 540 -5.23 11.76 -38.81
N SER A 541 -6.45 11.54 -38.30
CA SER A 541 -7.24 12.59 -37.65
C SER A 541 -6.56 13.16 -36.41
N TYR A 542 -5.91 12.30 -35.60
CA TYR A 542 -5.18 12.75 -34.41
C TYR A 542 -4.01 13.66 -34.78
N ILE A 543 -3.22 13.28 -35.79
CA ILE A 543 -2.11 14.11 -36.29
C ILE A 543 -2.65 15.43 -36.86
N GLN A 544 -3.71 15.39 -37.69
CA GLN A 544 -4.31 16.59 -38.29
C GLN A 544 -4.89 17.57 -37.26
N GLN A 545 -5.44 17.07 -36.14
CA GLN A 545 -5.92 17.92 -35.05
C GLN A 545 -4.79 18.71 -34.37
N HIS A 546 -3.59 18.13 -34.30
CA HIS A 546 -2.46 18.71 -33.60
C HIS A 546 -1.51 19.50 -34.51
N ASP A 547 -1.47 19.19 -35.81
CA ASP A 547 -0.80 19.97 -36.85
C ASP A 547 -1.75 20.14 -38.07
N PRO A 548 -2.69 21.09 -38.04
CA PRO A 548 -3.73 21.22 -39.07
C PRO A 548 -3.22 21.62 -40.46
N ASN A 549 -1.99 22.12 -40.56
CA ASN A 549 -1.38 22.55 -41.81
C ASN A 549 -0.55 21.44 -42.49
N VAL A 550 -0.33 20.30 -41.83
CA VAL A 550 0.43 19.20 -42.42
C VAL A 550 -0.44 18.43 -43.39
N GLN A 551 0.07 18.14 -44.58
CA GLN A 551 -0.59 17.24 -45.52
C GLN A 551 -0.11 15.80 -45.27
N ILE A 552 -1.04 14.88 -45.06
CA ILE A 552 -0.74 13.46 -44.90
C ILE A 552 -1.01 12.77 -46.23
N VAL A 553 0.01 12.15 -46.81
CA VAL A 553 -0.05 11.50 -48.13
C VAL A 553 0.39 10.05 -48.00
N LEU A 554 -0.30 9.11 -48.64
CA LEU A 554 0.20 7.74 -48.71
C LEU A 554 1.39 7.68 -49.66
N LEU A 555 2.44 6.95 -49.27
CA LEU A 555 3.68 6.89 -50.05
C LEU A 555 3.42 6.38 -51.48
N ASP A 556 2.52 5.40 -51.64
CA ASP A 556 2.10 4.88 -52.95
C ASP A 556 1.39 5.95 -53.80
N GLU A 557 0.58 6.82 -53.19
CA GLU A 557 -0.10 7.93 -53.88
C GLU A 557 0.88 9.02 -54.32
N ALA A 558 2.00 9.16 -53.63
CA ALA A 558 3.11 10.01 -54.03
C ALA A 558 3.97 9.42 -55.17
N GLY A 559 3.55 8.28 -55.74
CA GLY A 559 4.28 7.58 -56.81
C GLY A 559 5.49 6.79 -56.31
N ILE A 560 5.60 6.58 -55.00
CA ILE A 560 6.71 5.87 -54.37
C ILE A 560 6.18 4.56 -53.79
N PRO A 561 6.60 3.39 -54.31
CA PRO A 561 6.13 2.11 -53.78
C PRO A 561 6.42 2.00 -52.28
N ALA A 562 5.40 1.70 -51.47
CA ALA A 562 5.51 1.56 -50.02
C ALA A 562 6.56 0.51 -49.60
N ALA A 563 6.77 -0.51 -50.42
CA ALA A 563 7.81 -1.52 -50.22
C ALA A 563 9.24 -0.96 -50.40
N ALA A 564 9.42 0.16 -51.09
CA ALA A 564 10.71 0.80 -51.35
C ALA A 564 11.10 1.85 -50.31
N LYS A 565 10.24 2.11 -49.30
CA LYS A 565 10.42 3.15 -48.28
C LYS A 565 11.77 3.12 -47.56
N GLU A 566 12.25 1.93 -47.24
CA GLU A 566 13.52 1.74 -46.51
C GLU A 566 14.69 2.11 -47.43
N GLY A 567 14.70 1.59 -48.66
CA GLY A 567 15.72 1.88 -49.66
C GLY A 567 15.83 3.37 -50.00
N ILE A 568 14.70 4.08 -50.05
CA ILE A 568 14.65 5.52 -50.31
C ILE A 568 15.11 6.33 -49.11
N THR A 569 14.68 5.96 -47.89
CA THR A 569 15.13 6.61 -46.65
C THR A 569 16.65 6.48 -46.49
N PHE A 570 17.21 5.31 -46.75
CA PHE A 570 18.67 5.11 -46.74
C PHE A 570 19.39 5.93 -47.81
N GLY A 571 18.81 6.03 -49.01
CA GLY A 571 19.35 6.88 -50.08
C GLY A 571 19.38 8.36 -49.72
N MET A 572 18.30 8.88 -49.12
CA MET A 572 18.19 10.27 -48.69
C MET A 572 19.15 10.59 -47.54
N GLU A 573 19.24 9.74 -46.52
CA GLU A 573 20.18 9.94 -45.39
C GLU A 573 21.65 9.87 -45.83
N ALA A 574 21.97 9.05 -46.83
CA ALA A 574 23.30 9.01 -47.46
C ALA A 574 23.64 10.30 -48.21
N ILE A 575 22.65 10.98 -48.78
CA ILE A 575 22.79 12.29 -49.44
C ILE A 575 22.96 13.40 -48.40
N VAL A 576 22.24 13.32 -47.27
CA VAL A 576 22.28 14.31 -46.17
C VAL A 576 23.50 14.14 -45.25
N GLY A 577 24.27 13.05 -45.41
CA GLY A 577 25.57 12.87 -44.78
C GLY A 577 25.52 12.44 -43.31
N ARG A 578 24.40 11.90 -42.84
CA ARG A 578 24.27 11.39 -41.46
C ARG A 578 24.80 9.96 -41.37
N SER A 579 25.64 9.71 -40.37
CA SER A 579 26.09 8.35 -40.03
C SER A 579 25.01 7.66 -39.20
N ILE A 580 24.50 6.53 -39.68
CA ILE A 580 23.52 5.72 -38.95
C ILE A 580 24.10 4.29 -38.81
N PRO A 581 24.02 3.64 -37.63
CA PRO A 581 24.24 2.20 -37.55
C PRO A 581 23.11 1.47 -38.27
N VAL A 582 23.43 0.78 -39.36
CA VAL A 582 22.46 -0.07 -40.06
C VAL A 582 22.34 -1.38 -39.31
N LEU A 583 21.15 -1.69 -38.80
CA LEU A 583 20.81 -3.01 -38.29
C LEU A 583 20.87 -4.00 -39.45
N THR A 584 21.79 -4.96 -39.40
CA THR A 584 21.87 -6.01 -40.41
C THR A 584 20.73 -7.03 -40.28
N ARG A 585 20.03 -7.11 -39.13
CA ARG A 585 18.77 -7.86 -38.92
C ARG A 585 17.96 -7.26 -37.76
N VAL A 586 16.63 -7.38 -37.83
CA VAL A 586 15.69 -6.83 -36.84
C VAL A 586 15.11 -7.85 -35.85
N GLU A 587 15.46 -9.15 -35.94
CA GLU A 587 15.02 -10.16 -34.97
C GLU A 587 16.04 -11.28 -34.76
N THR A 588 16.57 -11.44 -33.53
CA THR A 588 17.35 -12.63 -33.12
C THR A 588 17.09 -12.98 -31.64
N ARG A 589 17.16 -14.28 -31.29
CA ARG A 589 16.99 -14.79 -29.91
C ARG A 589 18.31 -15.02 -29.15
N GLN A 590 19.44 -14.53 -29.67
CA GLN A 590 20.76 -14.56 -29.01
C GLN A 590 21.54 -13.27 -29.29
N GLY A 591 22.46 -12.92 -28.38
CA GLY A 591 23.20 -11.65 -28.39
C GLY A 591 24.13 -11.46 -29.59
N TYR A 592 24.07 -10.28 -30.23
CA TYR A 592 24.82 -9.93 -31.44
C TYR A 592 25.30 -8.46 -31.41
N ILE A 593 26.33 -8.09 -32.18
CA ILE A 593 26.86 -6.71 -32.26
C ILE A 593 26.21 -5.96 -33.44
N LEU A 594 25.62 -4.80 -33.18
CA LEU A 594 24.61 -4.13 -34.02
C LEU A 594 25.17 -3.11 -35.07
N GLY A 595 26.42 -3.24 -35.55
CA GLY A 595 26.82 -2.58 -36.81
C GLY A 595 28.28 -2.10 -36.98
N LYS A 596 28.65 -1.82 -38.25
CA LYS A 596 29.78 -0.98 -38.71
C LYS A 596 29.53 -0.48 -40.15
N VAL A 597 29.88 0.78 -40.47
CA VAL A 597 30.18 1.23 -41.85
C VAL A 597 31.37 2.20 -41.83
N SER A 598 32.31 2.02 -42.76
CA SER A 598 33.31 3.03 -43.13
C SER A 598 33.53 2.95 -44.65
N PRO A 599 33.19 3.98 -45.46
CA PRO A 599 33.26 3.85 -46.91
C PRO A 599 34.65 4.21 -47.45
N GLY A 600 35.15 3.38 -48.39
CA GLY A 600 36.35 3.65 -49.16
C GLY A 600 36.14 4.69 -50.28
N LYS A 601 37.25 5.21 -50.84
CA LYS A 601 37.29 6.33 -51.81
C LYS A 601 36.52 6.11 -53.13
N ASN A 602 36.00 4.92 -53.40
CA ASN A 602 35.32 4.55 -54.65
C ASN A 602 33.78 4.52 -54.54
N TYR A 603 33.19 4.98 -53.44
CA TYR A 603 31.73 4.90 -53.20
C TYR A 603 30.87 5.54 -54.31
N ARG A 604 31.35 6.61 -54.97
CA ARG A 604 30.65 7.23 -56.11
C ARG A 604 30.55 6.32 -57.34
N LYS A 605 31.56 5.47 -57.57
CA LYS A 605 31.56 4.45 -58.65
C LYS A 605 30.62 3.29 -58.35
N VAL A 606 30.39 2.99 -57.08
CA VAL A 606 29.45 1.95 -56.62
C VAL A 606 28.01 2.45 -56.73
N LEU A 607 27.75 3.69 -56.31
CA LEU A 607 26.45 4.35 -56.51
C LEU A 607 26.07 4.46 -57.99
N GLN A 608 27.02 4.81 -58.87
CA GLN A 608 26.78 4.85 -60.32
C GLN A 608 26.41 3.47 -60.90
N LYS A 609 26.95 2.38 -60.35
CA LYS A 609 26.62 1.02 -60.77
C LYS A 609 25.28 0.52 -60.21
N GLY A 610 24.89 0.96 -59.02
CA GLY A 610 23.57 0.68 -58.44
C GLY A 610 22.44 1.39 -59.19
N ILE A 611 22.68 2.61 -59.66
CA ILE A 611 21.72 3.38 -60.47
C ILE A 611 21.52 2.77 -61.88
N LEU A 612 22.54 2.11 -62.43
CA LEU A 612 22.45 1.42 -63.73
C LEU A 612 21.94 -0.03 -63.63
N PHE A 613 21.67 -0.53 -62.41
CA PHE A 613 21.06 -1.84 -62.20
C PHE A 613 19.56 -1.74 -62.48
N GLY A 614 19.18 -2.14 -63.70
CA GLY A 614 17.86 -1.92 -64.30
C GLY A 614 17.93 -1.62 -65.80
N ALA A 615 19.11 -1.22 -66.33
CA ALA A 615 19.34 -1.02 -67.76
C ALA A 615 19.90 -2.28 -68.46
N GLY A 616 19.24 -3.44 -68.26
CA GLY A 616 19.44 -4.64 -69.09
C GLY A 616 20.61 -5.58 -68.76
N ARG A 617 20.97 -5.78 -67.48
CA ARG A 617 21.90 -6.86 -67.07
C ARG A 617 21.41 -7.55 -65.80
N ASP A 618 21.24 -8.88 -65.87
CA ASP A 618 20.52 -9.65 -64.83
C ASP A 618 21.43 -10.39 -63.84
N TYR A 619 22.74 -10.11 -63.85
CA TYR A 619 23.67 -10.71 -62.88
C TYR A 619 24.99 -9.93 -62.74
N LEU A 620 25.56 -9.97 -61.52
CA LEU A 620 26.91 -9.50 -61.21
C LEU A 620 27.74 -10.66 -60.61
N PRO A 621 28.99 -10.89 -61.05
CA PRO A 621 29.88 -11.86 -60.41
C PRO A 621 30.20 -11.44 -58.97
N PRO A 622 30.39 -12.40 -58.04
CA PRO A 622 30.70 -12.10 -56.65
C PRO A 622 32.01 -11.32 -56.54
N VAL A 623 32.02 -10.34 -55.64
CA VAL A 623 33.17 -9.48 -55.35
C VAL A 623 34.05 -10.19 -54.32
N GLU A 624 35.35 -10.28 -54.58
CA GLU A 624 36.33 -10.80 -53.61
C GLU A 624 36.51 -9.84 -52.43
N LEU A 625 36.47 -10.40 -51.22
CA LEU A 625 36.64 -9.69 -49.96
C LEU A 625 38.13 -9.72 -49.55
N PHE A 626 38.70 -8.55 -49.27
CA PHE A 626 40.01 -8.41 -48.65
C PHE A 626 39.84 -7.72 -47.29
N HIS A 627 40.43 -8.29 -46.24
CA HIS A 627 40.51 -7.62 -44.94
C HIS A 627 41.72 -6.71 -44.90
N TYR A 628 41.62 -5.58 -44.20
CA TYR A 628 42.75 -4.67 -43.97
C TYR A 628 42.80 -4.28 -42.50
N VAL A 629 44.00 -4.21 -41.93
CA VAL A 629 44.27 -3.65 -40.60
C VAL A 629 45.41 -2.65 -40.74
N ASP A 630 45.20 -1.42 -40.25
CA ASP A 630 46.16 -0.31 -40.31
C ASP A 630 46.77 -0.04 -41.69
N GLY A 631 45.95 -0.18 -42.74
CA GLY A 631 46.32 0.16 -44.12
C GLY A 631 47.04 -0.93 -44.92
N LYS A 632 47.17 -2.16 -44.41
CA LYS A 632 47.69 -3.32 -45.16
C LYS A 632 46.68 -4.47 -45.24
N VAL A 633 46.67 -5.22 -46.35
CA VAL A 633 45.79 -6.39 -46.53
C VAL A 633 46.16 -7.43 -45.48
N PHE A 634 45.19 -7.85 -44.68
CA PHE A 634 45.28 -8.95 -43.75
C PHE A 634 44.66 -10.20 -44.41
N ASP A 635 45.50 -11.15 -44.82
CA ASP A 635 45.07 -12.44 -45.38
C ASP A 635 44.83 -13.43 -44.25
N ASN A 636 43.57 -13.83 -44.04
CA ASN A 636 43.18 -14.73 -42.97
C ASN A 636 43.28 -16.19 -43.45
N LYS A 637 44.50 -16.66 -43.75
CA LYS A 637 44.75 -18.07 -44.09
C LYS A 637 44.79 -18.94 -42.84
N TRP A 638 43.64 -19.47 -42.40
CA TRP A 638 43.57 -20.76 -41.70
C TRP A 638 42.21 -21.45 -41.90
N ARG A 639 42.13 -22.29 -42.95
CA ARG A 639 41.56 -23.63 -42.82
C ARG A 639 42.62 -24.63 -43.31
N SER A 640 43.15 -25.41 -42.34
CA SER A 640 44.02 -26.62 -42.44
C SER A 640 45.31 -26.49 -43.26
N THR A 641 46.50 -26.83 -42.74
CA THR A 641 46.89 -28.22 -42.44
C THR A 641 48.19 -28.26 -41.60
N LEU A 642 48.18 -29.06 -40.53
CA LEU A 642 49.28 -29.66 -39.73
C LEU A 642 50.76 -29.24 -39.96
N ALA A 643 51.45 -28.74 -38.92
CA ALA A 643 52.76 -29.25 -38.45
C ALA A 643 53.36 -28.48 -37.24
N ILE A 644 53.44 -29.19 -36.11
CA ILE A 644 54.63 -29.42 -35.27
C ILE A 644 55.20 -28.28 -34.38
N MET A 645 55.34 -28.65 -33.09
CA MET A 645 56.21 -28.13 -32.01
C MET A 645 55.73 -26.93 -31.16
N THR A 646 54.95 -27.24 -30.12
CA THR A 646 55.38 -26.90 -28.76
C THR A 646 55.67 -28.17 -27.99
N SER A 647 56.92 -28.27 -27.56
CA SER A 647 57.47 -29.25 -26.65
C SER A 647 56.67 -29.36 -25.34
N ALA A 648 56.33 -30.61 -25.01
CA ALA A 648 56.50 -31.26 -23.72
C ALA A 648 56.32 -30.43 -22.43
N LYS A 649 55.31 -30.80 -21.65
CA LYS A 649 55.45 -31.56 -20.38
C LYS A 649 54.03 -31.92 -19.88
N SER A 650 53.62 -33.19 -20.02
CA SER A 650 53.62 -34.21 -18.94
C SER A 650 52.70 -33.78 -17.79
N THR A 651 51.60 -34.45 -17.46
CA THR A 651 51.51 -35.87 -17.07
C THR A 651 50.04 -36.30 -16.94
N CYS A 652 49.71 -37.49 -17.47
CA CYS A 652 48.98 -38.62 -16.82
C CYS A 652 47.68 -38.37 -16.01
N PHE A 653 46.66 -39.23 -16.01
CA PHE A 653 46.47 -40.58 -16.53
C PHE A 653 44.95 -40.81 -16.68
N THR A 654 44.62 -41.72 -17.59
CA THR A 654 43.31 -42.25 -17.95
C THR A 654 42.52 -42.88 -16.80
N ARG A 655 41.19 -42.85 -16.90
CA ARG A 655 40.37 -44.03 -16.57
C ARG A 655 39.03 -44.04 -17.31
N ASN A 656 38.90 -45.04 -18.18
CA ASN A 656 37.67 -45.61 -18.68
C ASN A 656 36.74 -46.03 -17.52
N ALA A 657 35.43 -45.94 -17.71
CA ALA A 657 34.55 -47.12 -17.84
C ALA A 657 33.05 -46.74 -17.77
N ARG A 658 32.30 -47.26 -18.75
CA ARG A 658 31.01 -47.97 -18.64
C ARG A 658 30.02 -47.49 -17.57
N HIS A 659 28.80 -47.13 -17.95
CA HIS A 659 27.69 -48.05 -18.17
C HIS A 659 26.41 -47.28 -18.50
N SER A 660 25.63 -47.89 -19.39
CA SER A 660 24.20 -47.78 -19.64
C SER A 660 23.31 -47.71 -18.38
N ILE A 661 22.16 -47.03 -18.49
CA ILE A 661 20.77 -47.49 -18.19
C ILE A 661 19.89 -46.29 -17.73
N GLN A 662 18.70 -46.16 -18.35
CA GLN A 662 17.38 -45.65 -17.92
C GLN A 662 17.35 -44.49 -16.89
N GLU A 663 16.62 -43.39 -17.08
CA GLU A 663 15.22 -43.21 -17.53
C GLU A 663 15.03 -41.79 -18.10
#